data_AF-A0A4U7BBT4-F1
#
_entry.id   AF-A0A4U7BBT4-F1
#
_cell.length_a   1.000
_cell.length_b   1.000
_cell.length_c   1.000
_cell.angle_alpha   90.00
_cell.angle_beta   90.00
_cell.angle_gamma   90.00
#
_symmetry.space_group_name_H-M   'P 1'
#
loop_
_entity.id
_entity.type
_entity.pdbx_description
1 polymer ?
#
loop_
_entity_poly.entity_id
_entity_poly.type
_entity_poly.pdbx_seq_one_letter_code
_entity_poly.pdbx_strand_id
1 'polypeptide(L)'
;MDGAEDGDHIMHDGPILASTEINGMITATLDPAMLSTQDEDMSSPEMSRDGLVTQNGLHFPKMDLSQTTDGDLILPSPMKYEAPSAPKYSPLPYASSRSGLVYDVRMRFHVEPIPKDTDMHPEDPRRIFEVYNELCQAGLVDDPANPELAGDYVLLRIPARHATENEILACHSQGSYDLVMNLKNLTEEELYEKGEQMDSVYLSVNTPGCALLAAGGAIEAARAVMNRQVKNSIAVIRPPGHHAEHSHPMGFCFFNNVPVAARAIQKEFGDVARKILILDWDVHHGNGVQNIFYEDPNILYISLHVSQNGAFYPAGNDKDHLHCGAGAGMGKNVNIPWKTAGMGDGDYVYAFQEVVMPIAQDFDPDLVFVCAGFDAAAGDMIGGCHVTPAGYAHMTHMLMSLADGKVVVCMEGGYNLRSIAVSALAVTRTLMGEPPERLQSSQPSPSGVDTVKEVLRQQSNFWPCLYPKDPSKRLKRAKGSRLHDLLRDWQATQLFKNYDMTALFIARNKISKSFENQILATANYNEPRPLLLTFHDPPELTGTPDPRTQRLEAHNTFLTDGVNSYIDWAVNAGFAVIDVNVPKHLTNIDDEATHSPNSDPEERSKDALTLATYLWENYIELSDAPHIFILGVGAAYNAIIELLKYNDRVPPRISKLFFFVSDQSLHSCRSATDENLSFWYYDSSLVFVAQNHHIWDYTNGGVNGGGMMRKPKKRFGTLVRSESDALEDMLVEHLERVTGVMGEISEGWEEDVKAEENGNGQVEDAMQDGSEDELTSPRRAGALADKSGSPVRLPPVGNFAISPKKR
;
A
#
# COMPACT_ATOMS: atom_id res chain seq x y z
N MET A 1 -35.88 -35.46 -34.09
CA MET A 1 -35.17 -34.32 -34.72
C MET A 1 -33.98 -34.03 -33.81
N ASP A 2 -33.09 -34.99 -33.61
CA ASP A 2 -32.08 -35.52 -34.56
C ASP A 2 -31.07 -34.41 -34.89
N GLY A 3 -29.76 -34.54 -34.67
CA GLY A 3 -28.98 -35.71 -34.28
C GLY A 3 -27.57 -35.34 -33.81
N ALA A 4 -26.85 -36.38 -33.41
CA ALA A 4 -25.46 -36.41 -32.98
C ALA A 4 -24.47 -36.22 -34.14
N GLU A 5 -23.24 -35.82 -33.82
CA GLU A 5 -22.05 -36.29 -34.53
C GLU A 5 -20.86 -36.38 -33.55
N ASP A 6 -20.29 -37.58 -33.48
CA ASP A 6 -19.06 -37.99 -32.80
C ASP A 6 -17.81 -37.45 -33.51
N GLY A 7 -16.72 -37.33 -32.76
CA GLY A 7 -15.39 -37.05 -33.30
C GLY A 7 -14.28 -37.34 -32.28
N ASP A 8 -14.02 -38.62 -32.02
CA ASP A 8 -12.74 -39.09 -31.49
C ASP A 8 -11.66 -38.91 -32.57
N HIS A 9 -10.46 -38.43 -32.20
CA HIS A 9 -9.18 -39.04 -32.59
C HIS A 9 -7.93 -38.31 -32.03
N ILE A 10 -7.19 -39.08 -31.23
CA ILE A 10 -5.75 -39.39 -31.35
C ILE A 10 -4.72 -38.36 -30.83
N MET A 11 -4.06 -38.81 -29.76
CA MET A 11 -2.76 -38.39 -29.23
C MET A 11 -1.65 -38.41 -30.30
N HIS A 12 -0.88 -37.32 -30.40
CA HIS A 12 0.41 -37.32 -31.07
C HIS A 12 1.51 -36.90 -30.09
N ASP A 13 2.35 -37.88 -29.74
CA ASP A 13 3.69 -37.67 -29.19
C ASP A 13 4.61 -37.06 -30.26
N GLY A 14 5.32 -36.00 -29.89
CA GLY A 14 6.39 -35.37 -30.67
C GLY A 14 7.41 -34.70 -29.74
N PRO A 15 8.72 -34.79 -30.01
CA PRO A 15 9.77 -34.75 -28.99
C PRO A 15 10.23 -33.34 -28.65
N ILE A 16 10.44 -33.05 -27.35
CA ILE A 16 11.16 -31.85 -26.90
C ILE A 16 12.62 -32.26 -26.67
N LEU A 17 13.48 -31.86 -27.60
CA LEU A 17 14.93 -31.89 -27.44
C LEU A 17 15.39 -30.68 -26.63
N ALA A 18 16.27 -30.95 -25.68
CA ALA A 18 16.93 -29.99 -24.81
C ALA A 18 18.04 -29.18 -25.52
N SER A 19 18.21 -27.92 -25.11
CA SER A 19 19.54 -27.30 -25.01
C SER A 19 19.49 -26.04 -24.13
N THR A 20 19.89 -26.21 -22.86
CA THR A 20 20.92 -25.47 -22.11
C THR A 20 21.26 -23.99 -22.44
N GLU A 21 21.30 -23.18 -21.35
CA GLU A 21 22.36 -22.22 -20.95
C GLU A 21 22.41 -20.82 -21.67
N ILE A 22 22.54 -19.62 -21.05
CA ILE A 22 23.09 -19.14 -19.75
C ILE A 22 22.49 -17.79 -19.27
N ASN A 23 22.19 -17.75 -17.97
CA ASN A 23 22.27 -16.74 -16.88
C ASN A 23 22.48 -15.22 -17.07
N GLY A 24 21.84 -14.49 -16.13
CA GLY A 24 22.28 -13.20 -15.61
C GLY A 24 21.43 -12.65 -14.44
N MET A 25 21.29 -13.38 -13.32
CA MET A 25 20.73 -12.86 -12.05
C MET A 25 21.86 -12.45 -11.09
N ILE A 26 21.73 -11.29 -10.46
CA ILE A 26 22.63 -10.78 -9.42
C ILE A 26 22.11 -11.27 -8.06
N THR A 27 22.87 -12.14 -7.41
CA THR A 27 22.73 -12.52 -6.00
C THR A 27 23.64 -11.64 -5.15
N ALA A 28 23.10 -11.03 -4.09
CA ALA A 28 23.88 -10.36 -3.05
C ALA A 28 24.07 -11.33 -1.88
N THR A 29 25.15 -12.10 -1.92
CA THR A 29 25.64 -12.91 -0.80
C THR A 29 26.59 -12.07 0.03
N LEU A 30 26.31 -11.88 1.32
CA LEU A 30 27.26 -11.30 2.27
C LEU A 30 28.27 -12.37 2.70
N ASP A 31 29.55 -12.06 2.52
CA ASP A 31 30.71 -12.92 2.78
C ASP A 31 31.06 -12.93 4.29
N PRO A 32 31.07 -14.10 4.97
CA PRO A 32 31.46 -14.24 6.36
C PRO A 32 32.98 -14.46 6.47
N ALA A 33 33.76 -13.42 6.17
CA ALA A 33 35.22 -13.44 6.34
C ALA A 33 35.79 -12.06 6.69
N MET A 34 35.23 -11.38 7.68
CA MET A 34 35.93 -10.32 8.42
C MET A 34 35.38 -10.22 9.83
N LEU A 35 35.98 -10.94 10.77
CA LEU A 35 36.17 -10.56 12.18
C LEU A 35 36.73 -11.77 12.93
N SER A 36 38.05 -11.87 13.00
CA SER A 36 38.72 -12.63 14.04
C SER A 36 39.88 -11.82 14.62
N THR A 37 40.09 -12.05 15.91
CA THR A 37 41.24 -11.66 16.76
C THR A 37 41.23 -10.25 17.33
N GLN A 38 40.84 -10.15 18.61
CA GLN A 38 41.79 -9.89 19.70
C GLN A 38 41.14 -10.24 21.05
N ASP A 39 41.59 -11.35 21.63
CA ASP A 39 41.55 -11.63 23.06
C ASP A 39 42.52 -10.69 23.79
N GLU A 40 42.16 -10.15 24.95
CA GLU A 40 42.99 -10.13 26.17
C GLU A 40 42.10 -9.96 27.42
N ASP A 41 42.02 -11.06 28.19
CA ASP A 41 42.16 -11.21 29.64
C ASP A 41 41.76 -10.06 30.62
N MET A 42 40.93 -10.39 31.62
CA MET A 42 41.26 -10.27 33.07
C MET A 42 40.01 -10.42 33.99
N SER A 43 39.99 -11.54 34.70
CA SER A 43 39.58 -11.75 36.11
C SER A 43 38.31 -11.10 36.70
N SER A 44 37.44 -11.98 37.22
CA SER A 44 36.45 -11.70 38.28
C SER A 44 37.09 -11.22 39.59
N PRO A 45 36.34 -10.54 40.48
CA PRO A 45 35.80 -11.28 41.62
C PRO A 45 34.41 -10.82 42.14
N GLU A 46 33.82 -11.70 42.94
CA GLU A 46 32.63 -11.56 43.77
C GLU A 46 32.70 -10.37 44.77
N MET A 47 31.54 -9.76 45.10
CA MET A 47 30.98 -9.67 46.47
C MET A 47 30.04 -8.46 46.71
N SER A 48 28.89 -8.79 47.29
CA SER A 48 28.26 -8.17 48.47
C SER A 48 27.35 -6.94 48.38
N ARG A 49 26.34 -7.03 49.24
CA ARG A 49 25.28 -6.09 49.63
C ARG A 49 25.80 -4.91 50.46
N ASP A 50 24.92 -3.90 50.51
CA ASP A 50 24.75 -2.82 51.50
C ASP A 50 25.37 -1.45 51.21
N GLY A 51 24.45 -0.50 50.96
CA GLY A 51 24.38 0.82 51.60
C GLY A 51 25.36 1.91 51.16
N LEU A 52 24.82 3.04 50.66
CA LEU A 52 25.00 4.35 51.32
C LEU A 52 24.17 5.47 50.70
N VAL A 53 23.85 6.38 51.60
CA VAL A 53 22.91 7.50 51.58
C VAL A 53 23.67 8.82 51.36
N THR A 54 23.06 9.76 50.61
CA THR A 54 23.20 11.24 50.63
C THR A 54 24.46 11.91 50.03
N GLN A 55 24.53 13.21 49.65
CA GLN A 55 23.79 14.46 49.95
C GLN A 55 23.86 15.47 48.78
N ASN A 56 22.87 16.35 48.69
CA ASN A 56 22.97 17.82 48.55
C ASN A 56 21.51 18.34 48.54
N GLY A 57 20.92 19.02 49.52
CA GLY A 57 21.44 19.88 50.57
C GLY A 57 20.96 21.31 50.28
N LEU A 58 19.91 21.78 50.96
CA LEU A 58 19.73 23.16 51.44
C LEU A 58 18.46 23.25 52.30
N HIS A 59 18.61 23.86 53.47
CA HIS A 59 17.69 23.92 54.60
C HIS A 59 17.64 25.37 55.07
N PHE A 60 16.49 25.94 55.44
CA PHE A 60 16.33 27.03 56.42
C PHE A 60 14.83 27.21 56.79
N PRO A 61 14.50 27.86 57.94
CA PRO A 61 13.58 27.30 58.93
C PRO A 61 12.24 28.05 59.14
N LYS A 62 11.40 27.45 59.99
CA LYS A 62 10.04 27.80 60.44
C LYS A 62 9.84 29.25 60.92
N MET A 63 8.66 29.82 60.63
CA MET A 63 7.84 30.56 61.62
C MET A 63 6.36 30.53 61.26
N ASP A 64 5.55 30.39 62.30
CA ASP A 64 4.10 30.21 62.38
C ASP A 64 3.41 31.56 62.51
N LEU A 65 2.32 31.80 61.74
CA LEU A 65 1.39 32.90 61.99
C LEU A 65 -0.03 32.52 61.53
N SER A 66 -0.88 32.44 62.53
CA SER A 66 -2.33 32.33 62.50
C SER A 66 -3.04 33.49 61.79
N GLN A 67 -4.19 33.14 61.20
CA GLN A 67 -5.43 33.92 61.06
C GLN A 67 -5.61 34.92 59.89
N THR A 68 -6.63 34.57 59.08
CA THR A 68 -7.60 35.43 58.34
C THR A 68 -7.07 36.07 57.03
N THR A 69 -7.76 36.13 55.89
CA THR A 69 -9.20 36.05 55.50
C THR A 69 -9.34 35.60 54.04
N ASP A 70 -10.46 34.91 53.75
CA ASP A 70 -11.27 34.85 52.52
C ASP A 70 -10.61 34.68 51.13
N GLY A 71 -10.91 33.53 50.52
CA GLY A 71 -10.71 33.24 49.10
C GLY A 71 -10.77 31.75 48.82
N ASP A 72 -11.98 31.19 48.77
CA ASP A 72 -12.25 29.76 48.53
C ASP A 72 -11.53 29.22 47.28
N LEU A 73 -10.52 28.37 47.50
CA LEU A 73 -10.11 27.33 46.57
C LEU A 73 -10.32 25.99 47.27
N ILE A 74 -11.52 25.43 47.08
CA ILE A 74 -11.84 24.06 47.47
C ILE A 74 -11.03 23.14 46.55
N LEU A 75 -9.89 22.65 47.03
CA LEU A 75 -9.22 21.49 46.46
C LEU A 75 -10.13 20.26 46.68
N PRO A 76 -10.47 19.48 45.64
CA PRO A 76 -11.34 18.32 45.81
C PRO A 76 -10.61 17.25 46.62
N SER A 77 -11.25 16.78 47.70
CA SER A 77 -10.83 15.63 48.49
C SER A 77 -10.56 14.42 47.59
N PRO A 78 -9.61 13.52 47.96
CA PRO A 78 -9.35 12.31 47.21
C PRO A 78 -10.65 11.49 47.12
N MET A 79 -11.16 11.32 45.90
CA MET A 79 -12.32 10.48 45.65
C MET A 79 -12.03 9.08 46.18
N LYS A 80 -12.69 8.72 47.28
CA LYS A 80 -12.82 7.32 47.68
C LYS A 80 -13.62 6.64 46.56
N TYR A 81 -12.97 5.76 45.82
CA TYR A 81 -13.65 4.80 44.95
C TYR A 81 -14.57 3.96 45.85
N GLU A 82 -15.85 4.31 45.93
CA GLU A 82 -16.87 3.41 46.46
C GLU A 82 -17.07 2.30 45.44
N ALA A 83 -16.84 1.05 45.87
CA ALA A 83 -17.15 -0.11 45.05
C ALA A 83 -18.62 -0.05 44.60
N PRO A 84 -18.93 -0.33 43.32
CA PRO A 84 -20.29 -0.22 42.82
C PRO A 84 -21.24 -1.09 43.65
N SER A 85 -22.41 -0.52 43.98
CA SER A 85 -23.45 -1.23 44.72
C SER A 85 -23.83 -2.52 44.00
N ALA A 86 -24.01 -3.61 44.76
CA ALA A 86 -24.41 -4.90 44.21
C ALA A 86 -25.64 -4.76 43.29
N PRO A 87 -25.66 -5.46 42.14
CA PRO A 87 -26.70 -5.28 41.13
C PRO A 87 -28.09 -5.56 41.71
N LYS A 88 -29.02 -4.64 41.44
CA LYS A 88 -30.40 -4.66 41.94
C LYS A 88 -31.25 -5.81 41.37
N TYR A 89 -30.77 -6.45 40.30
CA TYR A 89 -31.43 -7.53 39.59
C TYR A 89 -30.50 -8.74 39.56
N SER A 90 -31.08 -9.95 39.57
CA SER A 90 -30.33 -11.16 39.27
C SER A 90 -29.61 -10.99 37.93
N PRO A 91 -28.29 -11.29 37.85
CA PRO A 91 -27.58 -11.19 36.57
C PRO A 91 -28.32 -12.02 35.52
N LEU A 92 -28.45 -11.46 34.32
CA LEU A 92 -29.05 -12.17 33.21
C LEU A 92 -28.31 -13.51 33.04
N PRO A 93 -29.00 -14.64 32.82
CA PRO A 93 -28.37 -15.96 32.75
C PRO A 93 -27.16 -16.03 31.82
N TYR A 94 -27.21 -15.29 30.71
CA TYR A 94 -26.12 -15.17 29.73
C TYR A 94 -24.91 -14.37 30.25
N ALA A 95 -25.14 -13.29 31.01
CA ALA A 95 -24.06 -12.47 31.59
C ALA A 95 -23.31 -13.20 32.71
N SER A 96 -23.96 -14.16 33.37
CA SER A 96 -23.37 -15.03 34.40
C SER A 96 -22.71 -16.31 33.85
N SER A 97 -22.86 -16.61 32.56
CA SER A 97 -22.24 -17.80 31.96
C SER A 97 -20.74 -17.65 31.83
N ARG A 98 -20.02 -18.71 32.17
CA ARG A 98 -18.55 -18.79 32.00
C ARG A 98 -18.17 -18.84 30.52
N SER A 99 -16.95 -18.40 30.25
CA SER A 99 -16.26 -18.63 28.97
C SER A 99 -15.57 -19.99 29.00
N GLY A 100 -15.49 -20.67 27.85
CA GLY A 100 -14.89 -21.99 27.71
C GLY A 100 -13.40 -21.96 27.34
N LEU A 101 -12.63 -22.95 27.80
CA LEU A 101 -11.25 -23.19 27.42
C LEU A 101 -11.06 -24.62 26.93
N VAL A 102 -10.59 -24.79 25.69
CA VAL A 102 -10.03 -26.05 25.20
C VAL A 102 -8.51 -25.96 25.22
N TYR A 103 -7.88 -26.89 25.94
CA TYR A 103 -6.42 -27.09 25.93
C TYR A 103 -6.11 -28.54 26.31
N ASP A 104 -5.32 -29.21 25.47
CA ASP A 104 -4.85 -30.58 25.69
C ASP A 104 -3.34 -30.67 25.44
N VAL A 105 -2.61 -31.10 26.48
CA VAL A 105 -1.14 -31.19 26.47
C VAL A 105 -0.63 -32.10 25.34
N ARG A 106 -1.41 -33.08 24.87
CA ARG A 106 -1.01 -34.03 23.82
C ARG A 106 -0.79 -33.35 22.48
N MET A 107 -1.42 -32.20 22.24
CA MET A 107 -1.17 -31.39 21.03
C MET A 107 0.29 -30.93 20.94
N ARG A 108 1.03 -30.91 22.05
CA ARG A 108 2.47 -30.57 22.11
C ARG A 108 3.38 -31.70 21.59
N PHE A 109 2.85 -32.89 21.30
CA PHE A 109 3.65 -34.03 20.86
C PHE A 109 4.00 -34.01 19.36
N HIS A 110 3.36 -33.13 18.58
CA HIS A 110 3.83 -32.78 17.24
C HIS A 110 5.11 -31.94 17.37
N VAL A 111 6.26 -32.56 17.13
CA VAL A 111 7.60 -31.97 17.28
C VAL A 111 8.42 -32.26 16.03
N GLU A 112 9.43 -31.43 15.76
CA GLU A 112 10.37 -31.70 14.68
C GLU A 112 11.02 -33.08 14.88
N PRO A 113 11.15 -33.89 13.81
CA PRO A 113 11.71 -35.23 13.91
C PRO A 113 13.22 -35.16 14.16
N ILE A 114 13.91 -34.18 13.58
CA ILE A 114 15.35 -33.94 13.73
C ILE A 114 15.57 -32.46 14.04
N PRO A 115 15.54 -32.04 15.33
CA PRO A 115 15.73 -30.64 15.71
C PRO A 115 17.14 -30.16 15.33
N LYS A 116 17.24 -28.98 14.74
CA LYS A 116 18.53 -28.32 14.48
C LYS A 116 18.89 -27.46 15.69
N ASP A 117 20.01 -27.75 16.36
CA ASP A 117 20.48 -27.01 17.57
C ASP A 117 20.62 -25.50 17.35
N THR A 118 20.78 -25.06 16.10
CA THR A 118 21.01 -23.65 15.71
C THR A 118 19.79 -22.95 15.11
N ASP A 119 18.72 -23.68 14.80
CA ASP A 119 17.56 -23.16 14.05
C ASP A 119 16.28 -23.91 14.47
N MET A 120 15.63 -23.43 15.54
CA MET A 120 14.36 -24.00 16.00
C MET A 120 13.24 -23.52 15.09
N HIS A 121 12.44 -24.46 14.59
CA HIS A 121 11.32 -24.14 13.74
C HIS A 121 10.31 -23.22 14.45
N PRO A 122 9.77 -22.18 13.79
CA PRO A 122 8.92 -21.18 14.43
C PRO A 122 7.60 -21.77 14.97
N GLU A 123 7.01 -22.75 14.29
CA GLU A 123 5.89 -23.52 14.84
C GLU A 123 6.42 -24.51 15.91
N ASP A 124 6.22 -24.13 17.17
CA ASP A 124 6.82 -24.76 18.35
C ASP A 124 5.74 -25.26 19.34
N PRO A 125 5.88 -26.47 19.92
CA PRO A 125 5.02 -26.97 21.01
C PRO A 125 4.82 -26.04 22.19
N ARG A 126 5.79 -25.16 22.48
CA ARG A 126 5.74 -24.18 23.56
C ARG A 126 4.71 -23.09 23.31
N ARG A 127 4.30 -22.84 22.05
CA ARG A 127 3.31 -21.79 21.72
C ARG A 127 2.01 -21.94 22.52
N ILE A 128 1.39 -23.13 22.47
CA ILE A 128 0.15 -23.40 23.23
C ILE A 128 0.39 -23.52 24.73
N PHE A 129 1.60 -23.91 25.14
CA PHE A 129 1.97 -24.01 26.55
C PHE A 129 2.10 -22.63 27.18
N GLU A 130 2.77 -21.68 26.53
CA GLU A 130 2.96 -20.32 27.04
C GLU A 130 1.64 -19.56 27.13
N VAL A 131 0.74 -19.75 26.17
CA VAL A 131 -0.64 -19.23 26.27
C VAL A 131 -1.33 -19.81 27.51
N TYR A 132 -1.36 -21.13 27.65
CA TYR A 132 -2.01 -21.78 28.79
C TYR A 132 -1.39 -21.36 30.12
N ASN A 133 -0.06 -21.27 30.19
CA ASN A 133 0.69 -20.82 31.37
C ASN A 133 0.34 -19.37 31.73
N GLU A 134 0.28 -18.46 30.76
CA GLU A 134 -0.10 -17.07 31.00
C GLU A 134 -1.54 -16.96 31.52
N LEU A 135 -2.47 -17.77 31.01
CA LEU A 135 -3.84 -17.85 31.53
C LEU A 135 -3.89 -18.37 32.96
N CYS A 136 -3.07 -19.37 33.31
CA CYS A 136 -2.92 -19.85 34.69
C CYS A 136 -2.34 -18.77 35.60
N GLN A 137 -1.26 -18.09 35.19
CA GLN A 137 -0.63 -17.00 35.95
C GLN A 137 -1.58 -15.81 36.17
N ALA A 138 -2.47 -15.55 35.22
CA ALA A 138 -3.52 -14.55 35.36
C ALA A 138 -4.70 -15.00 36.25
N GLY A 139 -4.67 -16.24 36.76
CA GLY A 139 -5.70 -16.83 37.61
C GLY A 139 -7.00 -17.17 36.89
N LEU A 140 -6.97 -17.34 35.58
CA LEU A 140 -8.16 -17.61 34.76
C LEU A 140 -8.46 -19.10 34.60
N VAL A 141 -7.57 -19.98 35.08
CA VAL A 141 -7.65 -21.43 34.92
C VAL A 141 -7.48 -22.11 36.28
N ASP A 142 -8.39 -23.02 36.60
CA ASP A 142 -8.25 -23.95 37.73
C ASP A 142 -7.37 -25.13 37.28
N ASP A 143 -6.05 -24.95 37.38
CA ASP A 143 -5.06 -25.97 37.05
C ASP A 143 -4.77 -26.86 38.27
N PRO A 144 -5.02 -28.18 38.20
CA PRO A 144 -4.69 -29.09 39.29
C PRO A 144 -3.22 -29.08 39.70
N ALA A 145 -2.30 -28.67 38.82
CA ALA A 145 -0.87 -28.56 39.13
C ALA A 145 -0.53 -27.30 39.93
N ASN A 146 -1.33 -26.24 39.85
CA ASN A 146 -1.12 -24.96 40.55
C ASN A 146 -2.47 -24.37 41.02
N PRO A 147 -3.23 -25.07 41.88
CA PRO A 147 -4.58 -24.65 42.29
C PRO A 147 -4.59 -23.31 43.04
N GLU A 148 -3.47 -22.90 43.64
CA GLU A 148 -3.29 -21.63 44.33
C GLU A 148 -3.32 -20.40 43.42
N LEU A 149 -3.10 -20.57 42.11
CA LEU A 149 -3.17 -19.47 41.14
C LEU A 149 -4.61 -19.17 40.72
N ALA A 150 -5.55 -20.10 40.89
CA ALA A 150 -6.92 -19.95 40.45
C ALA A 150 -7.62 -18.79 41.16
N GLY A 151 -8.13 -17.84 40.37
CA GLY A 151 -8.92 -16.71 40.88
C GLY A 151 -10.37 -17.08 41.17
N ASP A 152 -11.16 -16.09 41.60
CA ASP A 152 -12.58 -16.28 41.94
C ASP A 152 -13.46 -16.64 40.73
N TYR A 153 -13.02 -16.29 39.52
CA TYR A 153 -13.78 -16.49 38.29
C TYR A 153 -12.87 -17.08 37.19
N VAL A 154 -13.03 -18.37 36.93
CA VAL A 154 -12.20 -19.14 35.99
C VAL A 154 -12.99 -19.61 34.77
N LEU A 155 -12.26 -19.93 33.70
CA LEU A 155 -12.76 -20.55 32.48
C LEU A 155 -13.32 -21.95 32.76
N LEU A 156 -14.39 -22.32 32.05
CA LEU A 156 -14.88 -23.70 32.05
C LEU A 156 -14.02 -24.54 31.10
N ARG A 157 -13.34 -25.56 31.65
CA ARG A 157 -12.55 -26.48 30.83
C ARG A 157 -13.43 -27.40 29.98
N ILE A 158 -13.18 -27.41 28.68
CA ILE A 158 -13.85 -28.25 27.68
C ILE A 158 -12.82 -29.29 27.19
N PRO A 159 -13.11 -30.59 27.33
CA PRO A 159 -12.17 -31.63 26.91
C PRO A 159 -12.08 -31.70 25.38
N ALA A 160 -10.86 -31.75 24.84
CA ALA A 160 -10.65 -32.04 23.43
C ALA A 160 -10.87 -33.54 23.16
N ARG A 161 -11.33 -33.86 21.95
CA ARG A 161 -11.38 -35.24 21.43
C ARG A 161 -10.76 -35.30 20.05
N HIS A 162 -10.52 -36.50 19.53
CA HIS A 162 -10.20 -36.65 18.12
C HIS A 162 -11.44 -36.35 17.27
N ALA A 163 -11.26 -35.56 16.21
CA ALA A 163 -12.21 -35.48 15.12
C ALA A 163 -12.37 -36.86 14.48
N THR A 164 -13.60 -37.18 14.06
CA THR A 164 -13.90 -38.39 13.32
C THR A 164 -13.51 -38.20 11.85
N GLU A 165 -13.24 -39.30 11.16
CA GLU A 165 -12.96 -39.28 9.71
C GLU A 165 -14.06 -38.53 8.93
N ASN A 166 -15.34 -38.83 9.21
CA ASN A 166 -16.46 -38.16 8.56
C ASN A 166 -16.52 -36.64 8.79
N GLU A 167 -16.03 -36.15 9.94
CA GLU A 167 -15.94 -34.71 10.20
C GLU A 167 -14.81 -34.08 9.39
N ILE A 168 -13.66 -34.74 9.29
CA ILE A 168 -12.54 -34.27 8.46
C ILE A 168 -12.93 -34.26 6.97
N LEU A 169 -13.55 -35.35 6.50
CA LEU A 169 -13.97 -35.52 5.11
C LEU A 169 -15.09 -34.56 4.68
N ALA A 170 -15.69 -33.80 5.61
CA ALA A 170 -16.61 -32.73 5.26
C ALA A 170 -15.91 -31.52 4.61
N CYS A 171 -14.59 -31.40 4.77
CA CYS A 171 -13.77 -30.32 4.23
C CYS A 171 -12.54 -30.81 3.45
N HIS A 172 -12.11 -32.06 3.67
CA HIS A 172 -10.90 -32.62 3.10
C HIS A 172 -11.20 -33.85 2.25
N SER A 173 -10.39 -34.08 1.22
CA SER A 173 -10.44 -35.30 0.42
C SER A 173 -9.96 -36.51 1.22
N GLN A 174 -10.42 -37.70 0.82
CA GLN A 174 -9.92 -38.96 1.36
C GLN A 174 -8.39 -39.08 1.20
N GLY A 175 -7.85 -38.63 0.06
CA GLY A 175 -6.41 -38.66 -0.19
C GLY A 175 -5.60 -37.82 0.80
N SER A 176 -6.07 -36.61 1.13
CA SER A 176 -5.44 -35.75 2.16
C SER A 176 -5.51 -36.39 3.54
N TYR A 177 -6.67 -36.93 3.91
CA TYR A 177 -6.84 -37.64 5.18
C TYR A 177 -5.89 -38.84 5.30
N ASP A 178 -5.86 -39.70 4.30
CA ASP A 178 -4.99 -40.88 4.26
C ASP A 178 -3.50 -40.48 4.29
N LEU A 179 -3.13 -39.41 3.56
CA LEU A 179 -1.77 -38.87 3.56
C LEU A 179 -1.32 -38.52 4.98
N VAL A 180 -2.13 -37.76 5.72
CA VAL A 180 -1.83 -37.39 7.10
C VAL A 180 -1.84 -38.63 7.99
N MET A 181 -2.86 -39.48 7.92
CA MET A 181 -2.96 -40.67 8.78
C MET A 181 -1.82 -41.68 8.61
N ASN A 182 -1.22 -41.74 7.42
CA ASN A 182 -0.09 -42.61 7.12
C ASN A 182 1.26 -42.13 7.69
N LEU A 183 1.37 -40.87 8.13
CA LEU A 183 2.62 -40.33 8.69
C LEU A 183 3.09 -41.09 9.94
N LYS A 184 2.17 -41.66 10.72
CA LYS A 184 2.50 -42.47 11.91
C LYS A 184 3.25 -43.77 11.60
N ASN A 185 3.29 -44.19 10.33
CA ASN A 185 3.93 -45.43 9.88
C ASN A 185 5.34 -45.19 9.31
N LEU A 186 5.78 -43.94 9.22
CA LEU A 186 7.07 -43.55 8.65
C LEU A 186 8.15 -43.42 9.74
N THR A 187 9.42 -43.59 9.35
CA THR A 187 10.56 -43.29 10.24
C THR A 187 10.80 -41.78 10.34
N GLU A 188 11.61 -41.35 11.31
CA GLU A 188 11.97 -39.94 11.49
C GLU A 188 12.71 -39.38 10.27
N GLU A 189 13.58 -40.17 9.63
CA GLU A 189 14.28 -39.78 8.40
C GLU A 189 13.31 -39.62 7.22
N GLU A 190 12.39 -40.57 7.03
CA GLU A 190 11.37 -40.50 5.98
C GLU A 190 10.43 -39.29 6.17
N LEU A 191 10.09 -38.96 7.42
CA LEU A 191 9.28 -37.80 7.77
C LEU A 191 10.02 -36.49 7.47
N TYR A 192 11.32 -36.43 7.80
CA TYR A 192 12.16 -35.28 7.50
C TYR A 192 12.25 -35.04 5.98
N GLU A 193 12.63 -36.06 5.22
CA GLU A 193 12.75 -35.98 3.75
C GLU A 193 11.43 -35.60 3.07
N LYS A 194 10.31 -36.13 3.57
CA LYS A 194 8.99 -35.81 3.06
C LYS A 194 8.55 -34.39 3.42
N GLY A 195 8.84 -33.91 4.63
CA GLY A 195 8.54 -32.54 5.05
C GLY A 195 9.23 -31.49 4.19
N GLU A 196 10.51 -31.70 3.86
CA GLU A 196 11.30 -30.79 3.00
C GLU A 196 10.74 -30.65 1.57
N GLN A 197 9.91 -31.59 1.11
CA GLN A 197 9.28 -31.55 -0.20
C GLN A 197 7.90 -30.86 -0.19
N MET A 198 7.40 -30.51 0.99
CA MET A 198 6.08 -29.94 1.19
C MET A 198 6.18 -28.45 1.48
N ASP A 199 5.13 -27.70 1.17
CA ASP A 199 5.13 -26.24 1.34
C ASP A 199 5.03 -25.87 2.83
N SER A 200 6.17 -25.50 3.40
CA SER A 200 6.27 -24.88 4.72
C SER A 200 5.61 -25.72 5.83
N VAL A 201 5.98 -26.99 5.95
CA VAL A 201 5.52 -27.91 7.02
C VAL A 201 6.68 -28.76 7.53
N TYR A 202 6.63 -29.13 8.81
CA TYR A 202 7.44 -30.25 9.32
C TYR A 202 6.52 -31.38 9.76
N LEU A 203 7.00 -32.62 9.70
CA LEU A 203 6.20 -33.82 9.95
C LEU A 203 6.68 -34.56 11.20
N SER A 204 5.75 -35.18 11.91
CA SER A 204 6.02 -35.97 13.11
C SER A 204 5.18 -37.24 13.10
N VAL A 205 5.66 -38.31 13.72
CA VAL A 205 4.85 -39.52 13.95
C VAL A 205 3.56 -39.23 14.71
N ASN A 206 3.55 -38.15 15.51
CA ASN A 206 2.41 -37.69 16.30
C ASN A 206 1.54 -36.66 15.57
N THR A 207 1.93 -36.18 14.39
CA THR A 207 1.12 -35.25 13.57
C THR A 207 -0.33 -35.70 13.44
N PRO A 208 -0.64 -36.98 13.13
CA PRO A 208 -2.02 -37.37 12.88
C PRO A 208 -2.89 -37.26 14.13
N GLY A 209 -2.36 -37.70 15.29
CA GLY A 209 -3.06 -37.60 16.56
C GLY A 209 -3.28 -36.16 16.99
N CYS A 210 -2.27 -35.30 16.83
CA CYS A 210 -2.37 -33.89 17.19
C CYS A 210 -3.34 -33.14 16.28
N ALA A 211 -3.29 -33.36 14.96
CA ALA A 211 -4.20 -32.74 13.99
C ALA A 211 -5.67 -33.12 14.23
N LEU A 212 -5.94 -34.40 14.53
CA LEU A 212 -7.30 -34.83 14.89
C LEU A 212 -7.77 -34.21 16.20
N LEU A 213 -6.87 -34.07 17.18
CA LEU A 213 -7.19 -33.47 18.48
C LEU A 213 -7.46 -31.97 18.36
N ALA A 214 -6.70 -31.25 17.52
CA ALA A 214 -6.90 -29.82 17.25
C ALA A 214 -8.28 -29.57 16.61
N ALA A 215 -8.58 -30.28 15.51
CA ALA A 215 -9.87 -30.18 14.84
C ALA A 215 -11.04 -30.58 15.75
N GLY A 216 -10.91 -31.67 16.50
CA GLY A 216 -11.94 -32.09 17.45
C GLY A 216 -12.08 -31.14 18.64
N GLY A 217 -11.00 -30.49 19.08
CA GLY A 217 -11.03 -29.43 20.07
C GLY A 217 -11.82 -28.20 19.61
N ALA A 218 -11.63 -27.76 18.36
CA ALA A 218 -12.41 -26.68 17.76
C ALA A 218 -13.91 -27.05 17.67
N ILE A 219 -14.23 -28.29 17.31
CA ILE A 219 -15.62 -28.79 17.30
C ILE A 219 -16.24 -28.73 18.71
N GLU A 220 -15.55 -29.23 19.74
CA GLU A 220 -16.08 -29.20 21.12
C GLU A 220 -16.26 -27.78 21.66
N ALA A 221 -15.32 -26.87 21.35
CA ALA A 221 -15.44 -25.46 21.72
C ALA A 221 -16.74 -24.85 21.17
N ALA A 222 -16.98 -25.03 19.87
CA ALA A 222 -18.18 -24.53 19.22
C ALA A 222 -19.46 -25.24 19.70
N ARG A 223 -19.41 -26.56 19.90
CA ARG A 223 -20.55 -27.33 20.40
C ARG A 223 -20.94 -26.88 21.81
N ALA A 224 -19.99 -26.58 22.69
CA ALA A 224 -20.27 -26.09 24.03
C ALA A 224 -20.96 -24.70 24.02
N VAL A 225 -20.55 -23.81 23.10
CA VAL A 225 -21.20 -22.52 22.87
C VAL A 225 -22.63 -22.71 22.34
N MET A 226 -22.82 -23.55 21.33
CA MET A 226 -24.14 -23.82 20.74
C MET A 226 -25.12 -24.46 21.72
N ASN A 227 -24.62 -25.35 22.60
CA ASN A 227 -25.39 -25.94 23.69
C ASN A 227 -25.61 -24.99 24.88
N ARG A 228 -25.11 -23.75 24.83
CA ARG A 228 -25.18 -22.75 25.90
C ARG A 228 -24.56 -23.22 27.23
N GLN A 229 -23.59 -24.12 27.17
CA GLN A 229 -22.79 -24.52 28.34
C GLN A 229 -21.83 -23.40 28.75
N VAL A 230 -21.37 -22.65 27.75
CA VAL A 230 -20.57 -21.43 27.88
C VAL A 230 -21.15 -20.35 26.97
N LYS A 231 -20.86 -19.08 27.26
CA LYS A 231 -21.30 -17.95 26.41
C LYS A 231 -20.47 -17.83 25.12
N ASN A 232 -19.19 -18.11 25.22
CA ASN A 232 -18.16 -18.04 24.19
C ASN A 232 -16.98 -18.93 24.63
N SER A 233 -15.99 -19.16 23.76
CA SER A 233 -14.86 -20.05 24.09
C SER A 233 -13.58 -19.66 23.36
N ILE A 234 -12.44 -20.04 23.96
CA ILE A 234 -11.13 -20.05 23.32
C ILE A 234 -10.58 -21.49 23.24
N ALA A 235 -10.09 -21.88 22.07
CA ALA A 235 -9.45 -23.14 21.80
C ALA A 235 -7.95 -22.90 21.55
N VAL A 236 -7.14 -23.24 22.55
CA VAL A 236 -5.68 -23.15 22.51
C VAL A 236 -5.15 -24.47 21.92
N ILE A 237 -5.13 -24.52 20.60
CA ILE A 237 -4.92 -25.74 19.82
C ILE A 237 -3.69 -25.66 18.91
N ARG A 238 -3.11 -26.82 18.60
CA ARG A 238 -2.11 -26.99 17.54
C ARG A 238 -2.13 -28.44 17.01
N PRO A 239 -1.74 -28.69 15.74
CA PRO A 239 -1.27 -27.74 14.72
C PRO A 239 -2.35 -26.73 14.28
N PRO A 240 -1.95 -25.59 13.68
CA PRO A 240 -2.89 -24.65 13.07
C PRO A 240 -3.64 -25.29 11.88
N GLY A 241 -4.61 -24.58 11.31
CA GLY A 241 -5.52 -25.11 10.30
C GLY A 241 -5.75 -24.25 9.06
N HIS A 242 -5.72 -22.91 9.15
CA HIS A 242 -6.33 -22.05 8.13
C HIS A 242 -5.74 -22.15 6.70
N HIS A 243 -4.49 -22.60 6.56
CA HIS A 243 -3.84 -22.85 5.25
C HIS A 243 -4.17 -24.21 4.64
N ALA A 244 -4.62 -25.19 5.43
CA ALA A 244 -4.85 -26.55 4.94
C ALA A 244 -5.94 -26.56 3.87
N GLU A 245 -5.55 -26.95 2.65
CA GLU A 245 -6.40 -27.05 1.48
C GLU A 245 -7.21 -28.35 1.49
N HIS A 246 -8.25 -28.43 0.66
CA HIS A 246 -9.09 -29.62 0.54
C HIS A 246 -8.28 -30.90 0.24
N SER A 247 -7.18 -30.80 -0.52
CA SER A 247 -6.42 -31.97 -0.98
C SER A 247 -5.02 -32.12 -0.39
N HIS A 248 -4.46 -31.10 0.25
CA HIS A 248 -3.08 -31.14 0.72
C HIS A 248 -2.85 -30.22 1.94
N PRO A 249 -1.93 -30.59 2.86
CA PRO A 249 -1.47 -29.72 3.94
C PRO A 249 -0.41 -28.72 3.44
N MET A 250 -0.34 -27.55 4.07
CA MET A 250 0.65 -26.49 3.79
C MET A 250 0.66 -25.47 4.93
N GLY A 251 1.72 -24.65 5.03
CA GLY A 251 1.78 -23.53 5.99
C GLY A 251 1.55 -23.99 7.44
N PHE A 252 2.24 -25.05 7.86
CA PHE A 252 2.10 -25.73 9.15
C PHE A 252 0.73 -26.39 9.42
N CYS A 253 -0.22 -26.30 8.48
CA CYS A 253 -1.59 -26.74 8.66
C CYS A 253 -1.85 -28.12 8.02
N PHE A 254 -2.49 -29.03 8.76
CA PHE A 254 -2.79 -30.39 8.30
C PHE A 254 -4.26 -30.60 7.97
N PHE A 255 -5.13 -30.25 8.91
CA PHE A 255 -6.57 -30.18 8.71
C PHE A 255 -7.05 -28.80 9.07
N ASN A 256 -7.98 -28.28 8.29
CA ASN A 256 -8.53 -26.96 8.52
C ASN A 256 -9.53 -26.98 9.69
N ASN A 257 -9.02 -26.66 10.89
CA ASN A 257 -9.72 -26.80 12.17
C ASN A 257 -11.08 -26.07 12.18
N VAL A 258 -11.10 -24.80 11.75
CA VAL A 258 -12.29 -23.95 11.77
C VAL A 258 -13.34 -24.37 10.74
N PRO A 259 -13.02 -24.61 9.46
CA PRO A 259 -13.96 -25.18 8.49
C PRO A 259 -14.55 -26.53 8.90
N VAL A 260 -13.73 -27.45 9.42
CA VAL A 260 -14.21 -28.74 9.94
C VAL A 260 -15.21 -28.52 11.08
N ALA A 261 -14.90 -27.62 12.02
CA ALA A 261 -15.81 -27.26 13.10
C ALA A 261 -17.10 -26.62 12.59
N ALA A 262 -17.02 -25.67 11.65
CA ALA A 262 -18.18 -25.01 11.06
C ALA A 262 -19.12 -26.02 10.37
N ARG A 263 -18.58 -26.96 9.58
CA ARG A 263 -19.38 -28.01 8.94
C ARG A 263 -19.99 -28.98 9.95
N ALA A 264 -19.25 -29.38 10.98
CA ALA A 264 -19.79 -30.21 12.05
C ALA A 264 -20.96 -29.52 12.78
N ILE A 265 -20.82 -28.23 13.07
CA ILE A 265 -21.87 -27.45 13.72
C ILE A 265 -23.08 -27.22 12.80
N GLN A 266 -22.89 -26.89 11.52
CA GLN A 266 -24.02 -26.79 10.57
C GLN A 266 -24.77 -28.12 10.44
N LYS A 267 -24.06 -29.25 10.50
CA LYS A 267 -24.67 -30.59 10.46
C LYS A 267 -25.48 -30.91 11.72
N GLU A 268 -24.99 -30.53 12.90
CA GLU A 268 -25.61 -30.85 14.19
C GLU A 268 -26.69 -29.82 14.60
N PHE A 269 -26.50 -28.54 14.26
CA PHE A 269 -27.29 -27.39 14.70
C PHE A 269 -27.85 -26.54 13.56
N GLY A 270 -27.95 -27.06 12.33
CA GLY A 270 -28.29 -26.28 11.13
C GLY A 270 -29.60 -25.47 11.18
N ASP A 271 -30.54 -25.86 12.05
CA ASP A 271 -31.79 -25.11 12.29
C ASP A 271 -31.57 -23.77 13.03
N VAL A 272 -30.47 -23.66 13.78
CA VAL A 272 -30.14 -22.50 14.64
C VAL A 272 -28.72 -21.94 14.41
N ALA A 273 -27.90 -22.60 13.60
CA ALA A 273 -26.55 -22.21 13.21
C ALA A 273 -26.37 -22.40 11.70
N ARG A 274 -27.18 -21.68 10.92
CA ARG A 274 -27.14 -21.76 9.46
C ARG A 274 -26.04 -20.84 8.92
N LYS A 275 -26.06 -19.57 9.32
CA LYS A 275 -25.11 -18.54 8.88
C LYS A 275 -23.94 -18.48 9.85
N ILE A 276 -22.72 -18.72 9.37
CA ILE A 276 -21.51 -18.64 10.20
C ILE A 276 -20.56 -17.59 9.63
N LEU A 277 -20.08 -16.69 10.49
CA LEU A 277 -18.97 -15.79 10.17
C LEU A 277 -17.67 -16.45 10.60
N ILE A 278 -16.69 -16.51 9.71
CA ILE A 278 -15.30 -16.83 10.02
C ILE A 278 -14.49 -15.55 9.78
N LEU A 279 -14.03 -14.95 10.86
CA LEU A 279 -13.07 -13.86 10.80
C LEU A 279 -11.65 -14.42 10.96
N ASP A 280 -10.75 -14.04 10.09
CA ASP A 280 -9.34 -14.40 10.14
C ASP A 280 -8.48 -13.14 10.29
N TRP A 281 -7.83 -13.02 11.44
CA TRP A 281 -6.91 -11.91 11.73
C TRP A 281 -5.46 -12.38 11.81
N ASP A 282 -5.18 -13.64 11.50
CA ASP A 282 -3.81 -14.11 11.26
C ASP A 282 -3.18 -13.23 10.18
N VAL A 283 -1.88 -12.95 10.31
CA VAL A 283 -1.20 -12.07 9.37
C VAL A 283 -1.13 -12.67 7.97
N HIS A 284 -1.23 -13.99 7.85
CA HIS A 284 -1.28 -14.71 6.58
C HIS A 284 -2.72 -14.94 6.13
N HIS A 285 -2.94 -14.95 4.82
CA HIS A 285 -4.24 -15.31 4.27
C HIS A 285 -4.55 -16.80 4.49
N GLY A 286 -5.69 -17.10 5.11
CA GLY A 286 -6.21 -18.47 5.24
C GLY A 286 -6.79 -19.00 3.92
N ASN A 287 -5.93 -19.25 2.93
CA ASN A 287 -6.30 -19.72 1.59
C ASN A 287 -7.18 -20.97 1.62
N GLY A 288 -6.89 -21.92 2.52
CA GLY A 288 -7.71 -23.12 2.68
C GLY A 288 -9.14 -22.80 3.13
N VAL A 289 -9.31 -21.85 4.06
CA VAL A 289 -10.65 -21.42 4.52
C VAL A 289 -11.43 -20.79 3.37
N GLN A 290 -10.79 -19.85 2.64
CA GLN A 290 -11.38 -19.21 1.46
C GLN A 290 -11.83 -20.25 0.43
N ASN A 291 -10.96 -21.19 0.07
CA ASN A 291 -11.23 -22.15 -1.00
C ASN A 291 -12.32 -23.16 -0.63
N ILE A 292 -12.36 -23.64 0.61
CA ILE A 292 -13.40 -24.57 1.09
C ILE A 292 -14.81 -23.96 1.01
N PHE A 293 -14.95 -22.65 1.21
CA PHE A 293 -16.24 -21.96 1.31
C PHE A 293 -16.53 -20.98 0.17
N TYR A 294 -15.70 -20.94 -0.87
CA TYR A 294 -15.74 -19.90 -1.91
C TYR A 294 -17.10 -19.77 -2.61
N GLU A 295 -17.86 -20.86 -2.70
CA GLU A 295 -19.20 -20.90 -3.31
C GLU A 295 -20.36 -20.99 -2.29
N ASP A 296 -20.09 -20.98 -0.98
CA ASP A 296 -21.12 -21.19 0.05
C ASP A 296 -21.77 -19.86 0.51
N PRO A 297 -23.08 -19.65 0.29
CA PRO A 297 -23.75 -18.43 0.71
C PRO A 297 -23.94 -18.30 2.23
N ASN A 298 -23.82 -19.40 2.98
CA ASN A 298 -24.09 -19.44 4.42
C ASN A 298 -22.83 -19.33 5.27
N ILE A 299 -21.65 -19.26 4.65
CA ILE A 299 -20.38 -18.97 5.33
C ILE A 299 -19.86 -17.64 4.81
N LEU A 300 -19.63 -16.70 5.70
CA LEU A 300 -18.94 -15.45 5.39
C LEU A 300 -17.50 -15.57 5.89
N TYR A 301 -16.53 -15.50 4.98
CA TYR A 301 -15.11 -15.42 5.32
C TYR A 301 -14.61 -13.99 5.16
N ILE A 302 -13.98 -13.46 6.21
CA ILE A 302 -13.32 -12.15 6.20
C ILE A 302 -11.89 -12.32 6.68
N SER A 303 -10.89 -11.91 5.88
CA SER A 303 -9.47 -12.03 6.23
C SER A 303 -8.76 -10.67 6.17
N LEU A 304 -7.98 -10.35 7.21
CA LEU A 304 -7.07 -9.20 7.26
C LEU A 304 -5.63 -9.71 7.28
N HIS A 305 -4.92 -9.59 6.17
CA HIS A 305 -3.61 -10.23 5.99
C HIS A 305 -2.61 -9.34 5.25
N VAL A 306 -1.33 -9.56 5.48
CA VAL A 306 -0.26 -8.92 4.70
C VAL A 306 -0.18 -9.60 3.34
N SER A 307 -0.27 -8.80 2.29
CA SER A 307 -0.21 -9.31 0.91
C SER A 307 1.07 -8.87 0.19
N GLN A 308 1.54 -7.64 0.42
CA GLN A 308 2.64 -7.03 -0.36
C GLN A 308 2.44 -7.20 -1.88
N ASN A 309 1.22 -6.94 -2.35
CA ASN A 309 0.80 -7.15 -3.75
C ASN A 309 1.02 -8.59 -4.23
N GLY A 310 0.67 -9.57 -3.39
CA GLY A 310 0.77 -11.00 -3.68
C GLY A 310 2.17 -11.60 -3.46
N ALA A 311 3.14 -10.83 -2.98
CA ALA A 311 4.50 -11.31 -2.72
C ALA A 311 4.68 -11.95 -1.34
N PHE A 312 3.84 -11.60 -0.36
CA PHE A 312 3.89 -12.18 0.99
C PHE A 312 3.24 -13.57 1.02
N TYR A 313 3.69 -14.43 1.93
CA TYR A 313 3.16 -15.79 2.04
C TYR A 313 1.70 -15.80 2.52
N PRO A 314 0.83 -16.68 2.00
CA PRO A 314 1.02 -17.52 0.81
C PRO A 314 0.96 -16.65 -0.46
N ALA A 315 2.02 -16.70 -1.28
CA ALA A 315 2.14 -15.85 -2.45
C ALA A 315 1.01 -16.13 -3.45
N GLY A 316 0.53 -15.09 -4.13
CA GLY A 316 -0.56 -15.22 -5.10
C GLY A 316 -1.48 -14.01 -5.14
N ASN A 317 -2.14 -13.83 -6.28
CA ASN A 317 -3.08 -12.72 -6.52
C ASN A 317 -4.53 -13.09 -6.19
N ASP A 318 -4.82 -14.37 -5.93
CA ASP A 318 -6.15 -14.90 -5.59
C ASP A 318 -6.65 -14.51 -4.19
N LYS A 319 -5.87 -13.66 -3.50
CA LYS A 319 -6.03 -13.24 -2.10
C LYS A 319 -6.23 -11.74 -1.99
N ASP A 320 -6.25 -11.04 -3.13
CA ASP A 320 -6.52 -9.61 -3.16
C ASP A 320 -8.00 -9.30 -2.88
N HIS A 321 -8.32 -8.00 -2.82
CA HIS A 321 -9.65 -7.50 -2.53
C HIS A 321 -10.69 -7.80 -3.64
N LEU A 322 -10.26 -8.19 -4.85
CA LEU A 322 -11.15 -8.48 -5.99
C LEU A 322 -11.80 -9.87 -5.88
N HIS A 323 -11.22 -10.78 -5.09
CA HIS A 323 -11.68 -12.16 -4.93
C HIS A 323 -12.83 -12.23 -3.91
N CYS A 324 -14.07 -12.16 -4.41
CA CYS A 324 -15.27 -11.99 -3.59
C CYS A 324 -16.14 -13.25 -3.48
N GLY A 325 -15.65 -14.43 -3.87
CA GLY A 325 -16.43 -15.67 -3.93
C GLY A 325 -16.94 -15.97 -5.34
N ALA A 326 -17.62 -17.10 -5.51
CA ALA A 326 -18.19 -17.55 -6.78
C ALA A 326 -19.58 -18.18 -6.58
N GLY A 327 -20.32 -18.37 -7.68
CA GLY A 327 -21.63 -19.01 -7.65
C GLY A 327 -22.58 -18.36 -6.63
N ALA A 328 -23.14 -19.16 -5.73
CA ALA A 328 -24.02 -18.69 -4.67
C ALA A 328 -23.28 -17.93 -3.55
N GLY A 329 -21.99 -18.18 -3.36
CA GLY A 329 -21.11 -17.53 -2.38
C GLY A 329 -20.58 -16.15 -2.82
N MET A 330 -20.98 -15.65 -3.98
CA MET A 330 -20.57 -14.31 -4.45
C MET A 330 -20.93 -13.22 -3.42
N GLY A 331 -19.93 -12.44 -3.01
CA GLY A 331 -20.00 -11.44 -1.94
C GLY A 331 -19.79 -11.99 -0.53
N LYS A 332 -19.54 -13.30 -0.35
CA LYS A 332 -19.31 -13.94 0.96
C LYS A 332 -17.84 -14.22 1.27
N ASN A 333 -16.95 -13.77 0.41
CA ASN A 333 -15.51 -13.71 0.66
C ASN A 333 -15.06 -12.24 0.69
N VAL A 334 -14.39 -11.82 1.75
CA VAL A 334 -13.92 -10.44 1.93
C VAL A 334 -12.44 -10.46 2.34
N ASN A 335 -11.57 -10.10 1.40
CA ASN A 335 -10.15 -9.95 1.67
C ASN A 335 -9.81 -8.48 1.92
N ILE A 336 -9.03 -8.22 2.99
CA ILE A 336 -8.43 -6.93 3.33
C ILE A 336 -6.90 -7.10 3.25
N PRO A 337 -6.31 -6.93 2.04
CA PRO A 337 -4.90 -7.22 1.80
C PRO A 337 -4.03 -5.99 2.10
N TRP A 338 -3.30 -6.01 3.21
CA TRP A 338 -2.34 -4.97 3.53
C TRP A 338 -1.23 -4.93 2.48
N LYS A 339 -1.07 -3.77 1.82
CA LYS A 339 -0.06 -3.55 0.77
C LYS A 339 1.36 -3.54 1.34
N THR A 340 1.50 -3.27 2.63
CA THR A 340 2.79 -3.19 3.34
C THR A 340 2.65 -3.86 4.71
N ALA A 341 3.77 -4.28 5.29
CA ALA A 341 3.83 -4.61 6.71
C ALA A 341 3.78 -3.32 7.57
N GLY A 342 3.86 -3.47 8.89
CA GLY A 342 3.88 -2.36 9.84
C GLY A 342 2.51 -1.85 10.29
N MET A 343 1.42 -2.52 9.89
CA MET A 343 0.06 -2.17 10.31
C MET A 343 -0.09 -2.30 11.83
N GLY A 344 -0.76 -1.35 12.46
CA GLY A 344 -0.97 -1.31 13.90
C GLY A 344 -2.44 -1.33 14.31
N ASP A 345 -2.70 -1.05 15.59
CA ASP A 345 -4.05 -1.01 16.16
C ASP A 345 -5.02 -0.12 15.37
N GLY A 346 -4.55 1.07 14.96
CA GLY A 346 -5.36 2.03 14.21
C GLY A 346 -5.84 1.48 12.87
N ASP A 347 -4.98 0.75 12.15
CA ASP A 347 -5.33 0.15 10.85
C ASP A 347 -6.37 -0.95 10.99
N TYR A 348 -6.15 -1.88 11.93
CA TYR A 348 -7.07 -3.00 12.17
C TYR A 348 -8.42 -2.52 12.70
N VAL A 349 -8.44 -1.59 13.66
CA VAL A 349 -9.68 -1.03 14.19
C VAL A 349 -10.45 -0.23 13.13
N TYR A 350 -9.75 0.53 12.29
CA TYR A 350 -10.38 1.25 11.18
C TYR A 350 -11.00 0.28 10.16
N ALA A 351 -10.29 -0.79 9.77
CA ALA A 351 -10.85 -1.84 8.92
C ALA A 351 -12.07 -2.52 9.56
N PHE A 352 -12.06 -2.72 10.88
CA PHE A 352 -13.20 -3.27 11.60
C PHE A 352 -14.43 -2.36 11.53
N GLN A 353 -14.23 -1.06 11.74
CA GLN A 353 -15.31 -0.08 11.76
C GLN A 353 -15.91 0.17 10.37
N GLU A 354 -15.07 0.22 9.34
CA GLU A 354 -15.51 0.58 7.98
C GLU A 354 -15.98 -0.62 7.14
N VAL A 355 -15.44 -1.82 7.40
CA VAL A 355 -15.68 -3.00 6.56
C VAL A 355 -16.20 -4.19 7.37
N VAL A 356 -15.44 -4.68 8.36
CA VAL A 356 -15.74 -5.97 9.02
C VAL A 356 -17.09 -5.93 9.74
N MET A 357 -17.29 -4.97 10.65
CA MET A 357 -18.49 -4.90 11.47
C MET A 357 -19.74 -4.53 10.67
N PRO A 358 -19.72 -3.56 9.74
CA PRO A 358 -20.87 -3.29 8.88
C PRO A 358 -21.31 -4.52 8.06
N ILE A 359 -20.36 -5.24 7.45
CA ILE A 359 -20.65 -6.46 6.69
C ILE A 359 -21.17 -7.56 7.62
N ALA A 360 -20.52 -7.78 8.75
CA ALA A 360 -20.91 -8.83 9.70
C ALA A 360 -22.30 -8.60 10.30
N GLN A 361 -22.67 -7.35 10.59
CA GLN A 361 -24.01 -6.98 11.05
C GLN A 361 -25.08 -7.18 9.97
N ASP A 362 -24.79 -6.82 8.73
CA ASP A 362 -25.71 -7.05 7.59
C ASP A 362 -25.85 -8.55 7.26
N PHE A 363 -24.78 -9.32 7.47
CA PHE A 363 -24.81 -10.78 7.35
C PHE A 363 -25.61 -11.45 8.47
N ASP A 364 -25.57 -10.89 9.68
CA ASP A 364 -26.29 -11.36 10.87
C ASP A 364 -25.99 -12.85 11.17
N PRO A 365 -24.74 -13.21 11.53
CA PRO A 365 -24.35 -14.60 11.75
C PRO A 365 -24.99 -15.20 13.00
N ASP A 366 -25.24 -16.51 12.98
CA ASP A 366 -25.74 -17.30 14.10
C ASP A 366 -24.62 -17.76 15.06
N LEU A 367 -23.38 -17.79 14.55
CA LEU A 367 -22.14 -18.16 15.23
C LEU A 367 -20.95 -17.44 14.57
N VAL A 368 -19.98 -17.02 15.38
CA VAL A 368 -18.72 -16.42 14.91
C VAL A 368 -17.54 -17.31 15.30
N PHE A 369 -16.74 -17.71 14.31
CA PHE A 369 -15.40 -18.22 14.53
C PHE A 369 -14.36 -17.12 14.29
N VAL A 370 -13.30 -17.15 15.09
CA VAL A 370 -12.10 -16.35 14.86
C VAL A 370 -10.92 -17.29 14.64
N CYS A 371 -10.37 -17.29 13.43
CA CYS A 371 -9.05 -17.84 13.12
C CYS A 371 -8.02 -16.89 13.76
N ALA A 372 -7.55 -17.25 14.95
CA ALA A 372 -6.82 -16.36 15.82
C ALA A 372 -5.32 -16.62 15.78
N GLY A 373 -4.69 -16.14 14.69
CA GLY A 373 -3.25 -15.96 14.63
C GLY A 373 -2.81 -14.74 15.44
N PHE A 374 -1.64 -14.84 16.06
CA PHE A 374 -1.03 -13.71 16.79
C PHE A 374 0.31 -13.27 16.18
N ASP A 375 0.54 -13.57 14.91
CA ASP A 375 1.71 -13.15 14.13
C ASP A 375 1.59 -11.72 13.55
N ALA A 376 0.40 -11.12 13.59
CA ALA A 376 0.27 -9.67 13.37
C ALA A 376 0.69 -8.85 14.61
N ALA A 377 0.99 -9.50 15.74
CA ALA A 377 1.31 -8.83 16.99
C ALA A 377 2.68 -8.13 16.96
N ALA A 378 2.78 -7.01 17.68
CA ALA A 378 4.05 -6.33 17.88
C ALA A 378 5.08 -7.25 18.53
N GLY A 379 6.21 -7.47 17.85
CA GLY A 379 7.30 -8.34 18.30
C GLY A 379 7.33 -9.72 17.62
N ASP A 380 6.33 -10.05 16.80
CA ASP A 380 6.41 -11.23 15.94
C ASP A 380 7.53 -11.08 14.89
N MET A 381 8.22 -12.19 14.61
CA MET A 381 9.41 -12.20 13.75
C MET A 381 9.05 -12.38 12.26
N ILE A 382 7.83 -12.84 11.94
CA ILE A 382 7.40 -13.19 10.59
C ILE A 382 6.42 -12.15 10.04
N GLY A 383 5.37 -11.81 10.80
CA GLY A 383 4.28 -10.98 10.28
C GLY A 383 4.61 -9.51 10.08
N GLY A 384 5.58 -8.97 10.83
CA GLY A 384 6.07 -7.60 10.65
C GLY A 384 5.04 -6.49 10.93
N CYS A 385 3.90 -6.82 11.56
CA CYS A 385 2.90 -5.87 12.03
C CYS A 385 3.12 -5.48 13.50
N HIS A 386 2.30 -4.55 13.99
CA HIS A 386 2.44 -3.91 15.30
C HIS A 386 1.13 -3.89 16.08
N VAL A 387 0.27 -4.90 15.92
CA VAL A 387 -0.99 -5.00 16.68
C VAL A 387 -0.66 -5.30 18.14
N THR A 388 -1.21 -4.51 19.06
CA THR A 388 -0.99 -4.67 20.49
C THR A 388 -2.02 -5.63 21.09
N PRO A 389 -1.80 -6.15 22.32
CA PRO A 389 -2.84 -6.91 23.03
C PRO A 389 -4.16 -6.15 23.18
N ALA A 390 -4.09 -4.81 23.33
CA ALA A 390 -5.28 -3.97 23.36
C ALA A 390 -6.01 -3.99 22.00
N GLY A 391 -5.30 -3.94 20.88
CA GLY A 391 -5.87 -4.10 19.54
C GLY A 391 -6.70 -5.37 19.40
N TYR A 392 -6.14 -6.53 19.78
CA TYR A 392 -6.88 -7.81 19.77
C TYR A 392 -8.09 -7.82 20.72
N ALA A 393 -7.97 -7.21 21.89
CA ALA A 393 -9.08 -7.06 22.83
C ALA A 393 -10.23 -6.22 22.24
N HIS A 394 -9.93 -5.10 21.57
CA HIS A 394 -10.94 -4.29 20.88
C HIS A 394 -11.63 -5.05 19.74
N MET A 395 -10.86 -5.74 18.90
CA MET A 395 -11.42 -6.57 17.82
C MET A 395 -12.36 -7.66 18.38
N THR A 396 -11.93 -8.36 19.43
CA THR A 396 -12.74 -9.37 20.13
C THR A 396 -14.04 -8.75 20.67
N HIS A 397 -13.94 -7.59 21.32
CA HIS A 397 -15.08 -6.91 21.92
C HIS A 397 -16.14 -6.55 20.87
N MET A 398 -15.73 -6.06 19.70
CA MET A 398 -16.65 -5.75 18.60
C MET A 398 -17.38 -7.01 18.10
N LEU A 399 -16.67 -8.13 17.91
CA LEU A 399 -17.28 -9.37 17.44
C LEU A 399 -18.28 -9.97 18.44
N MET A 400 -18.06 -9.76 19.73
CA MET A 400 -18.97 -10.23 20.79
C MET A 400 -20.35 -9.57 20.75
N SER A 401 -20.56 -8.51 19.96
CA SER A 401 -21.90 -7.95 19.74
C SER A 401 -22.73 -8.73 18.72
N LEU A 402 -22.12 -9.67 17.98
CA LEU A 402 -22.77 -10.48 16.95
C LEU A 402 -23.23 -11.83 17.53
N ALA A 403 -24.14 -12.51 16.84
CA ALA A 403 -24.52 -13.91 17.15
C ALA A 403 -24.94 -14.16 18.62
N ASP A 404 -25.58 -13.18 19.28
CA ASP A 404 -25.84 -13.20 20.73
C ASP A 404 -24.58 -13.49 21.57
N GLY A 405 -23.42 -12.99 21.12
CA GLY A 405 -22.10 -13.18 21.73
C GLY A 405 -21.53 -14.60 21.61
N LYS A 406 -22.10 -15.47 20.77
CA LYS A 406 -21.56 -16.81 20.46
C LYS A 406 -20.31 -16.68 19.60
N VAL A 407 -19.17 -16.52 20.26
CA VAL A 407 -17.85 -16.38 19.64
C VAL A 407 -16.96 -17.57 20.03
N VAL A 408 -16.29 -18.16 19.04
CA VAL A 408 -15.33 -19.25 19.21
C VAL A 408 -13.99 -18.81 18.64
N VAL A 409 -13.01 -18.58 19.50
CA VAL A 409 -11.65 -18.19 19.12
C VAL A 409 -10.80 -19.44 19.00
N CYS A 410 -10.21 -19.71 17.84
CA CYS A 410 -9.36 -20.86 17.59
C CYS A 410 -7.94 -20.39 17.26
N MET A 411 -6.94 -20.83 18.02
CA MET A 411 -5.55 -20.41 17.81
C MET A 411 -5.00 -20.92 16.46
N GLU A 412 -4.33 -20.04 15.71
CA GLU A 412 -3.67 -20.32 14.43
C GLU A 412 -2.15 -20.04 14.51
N GLY A 413 -1.62 -19.03 13.80
CA GLY A 413 -0.22 -18.61 13.77
C GLY A 413 0.24 -17.72 14.95
N GLY A 414 1.41 -17.09 14.79
CA GLY A 414 2.13 -16.36 15.86
C GLY A 414 3.34 -17.11 16.37
N TYR A 415 4.51 -16.46 16.39
CA TYR A 415 5.81 -17.13 16.53
C TYR A 415 6.74 -16.45 17.55
N ASN A 416 6.33 -15.30 18.11
CA ASN A 416 6.92 -14.77 19.33
C ASN A 416 6.13 -15.25 20.57
N LEU A 417 6.71 -16.17 21.34
CA LEU A 417 6.05 -16.82 22.49
C LEU A 417 5.40 -15.83 23.47
N ARG A 418 6.10 -14.73 23.81
CA ARG A 418 5.56 -13.71 24.72
C ARG A 418 4.39 -12.98 24.09
N SER A 419 4.53 -12.55 22.83
CA SER A 419 3.52 -11.77 22.11
C SER A 419 2.22 -12.55 21.93
N ILE A 420 2.33 -13.84 21.61
CA ILE A 420 1.18 -14.76 21.54
C ILE A 420 0.50 -14.84 22.91
N ALA A 421 1.26 -15.11 23.97
CA ALA A 421 0.71 -15.32 25.31
C ALA A 421 -0.05 -14.08 25.83
N VAL A 422 0.52 -12.88 25.70
CA VAL A 422 -0.15 -11.65 26.16
C VAL A 422 -1.35 -11.26 25.30
N SER A 423 -1.29 -11.51 23.99
CA SER A 423 -2.40 -11.21 23.08
C SER A 423 -3.57 -12.16 23.32
N ALA A 424 -3.29 -13.47 23.46
CA ALA A 424 -4.29 -14.47 23.82
C ALA A 424 -4.91 -14.21 25.20
N LEU A 425 -4.12 -13.75 26.19
CA LEU A 425 -4.63 -13.32 27.48
C LEU A 425 -5.62 -12.14 27.34
N ALA A 426 -5.28 -11.12 26.55
CA ALA A 426 -6.14 -9.96 26.34
C ALA A 426 -7.46 -10.32 25.64
N VAL A 427 -7.41 -11.19 24.64
CA VAL A 427 -8.61 -11.79 24.01
C VAL A 427 -9.44 -12.53 25.05
N THR A 428 -8.81 -13.37 25.87
CA THR A 428 -9.51 -14.19 26.86
C THR A 428 -10.19 -13.36 27.95
N ARG A 429 -9.51 -12.33 28.47
CA ARG A 429 -10.11 -11.36 29.41
C ARG A 429 -11.34 -10.68 28.81
N THR A 430 -11.26 -10.29 27.55
CA THR A 430 -12.40 -9.69 26.84
C THR A 430 -13.57 -10.67 26.69
N LEU A 431 -13.31 -11.92 26.30
CA LEU A 431 -14.33 -12.98 26.25
C LEU A 431 -15.02 -13.18 27.61
N MET A 432 -14.25 -13.10 28.70
CA MET A 432 -14.75 -13.20 30.07
C MET A 432 -15.58 -11.99 30.50
N GLY A 433 -15.48 -10.86 29.79
CA GLY A 433 -16.29 -9.65 29.97
C GLY A 433 -15.52 -8.47 30.56
N GLU A 434 -14.19 -8.57 30.67
CA GLU A 434 -13.37 -7.43 31.05
C GLU A 434 -13.34 -6.39 29.91
N PRO A 435 -13.39 -5.08 30.24
CA PRO A 435 -13.29 -4.04 29.23
C PRO A 435 -11.89 -4.04 28.60
N PRO A 436 -11.76 -3.85 27.28
CA PRO A 436 -10.45 -3.78 26.63
C PRO A 436 -9.66 -2.56 27.13
N GLU A 437 -8.34 -2.69 27.17
CA GLU A 437 -7.44 -1.57 27.49
C GLU A 437 -7.53 -0.46 26.44
N ARG A 438 -7.03 0.74 26.77
CA ARG A 438 -7.02 1.86 25.82
C ARG A 438 -5.99 1.62 24.72
N LEU A 439 -6.37 1.89 23.48
CA LEU A 439 -5.44 1.91 22.34
C LEU A 439 -4.43 3.04 22.50
N GLN A 440 -3.18 2.80 22.13
CA GLN A 440 -2.11 3.82 22.17
C GLN A 440 -2.25 4.83 21.03
N SER A 441 -2.66 4.36 19.84
CA SER A 441 -3.00 5.19 18.68
C SER A 441 -4.22 4.60 17.98
N SER A 442 -5.17 5.45 17.61
CA SER A 442 -6.34 5.09 16.81
C SER A 442 -6.25 5.61 15.38
N GLN A 443 -5.13 6.24 15.00
CA GLN A 443 -4.97 6.79 13.65
C GLN A 443 -4.50 5.68 12.71
N PRO A 444 -5.28 5.34 11.65
CA PRO A 444 -4.82 4.42 10.63
C PRO A 444 -3.72 5.07 9.78
N SER A 445 -2.82 4.24 9.26
CA SER A 445 -1.80 4.64 8.30
C SER A 445 -2.44 5.01 6.94
N PRO A 446 -1.79 5.86 6.13
CA PRO A 446 -2.28 6.14 4.77
C PRO A 446 -2.46 4.88 3.92
N SER A 447 -1.49 3.95 4.00
CA SER A 447 -1.54 2.64 3.31
C SER A 447 -2.77 1.83 3.76
N GLY A 448 -3.04 1.77 5.06
CA GLY A 448 -4.22 1.10 5.61
C GLY A 448 -5.53 1.74 5.15
N VAL A 449 -5.61 3.09 5.14
CA VAL A 449 -6.78 3.82 4.65
C VAL A 449 -7.04 3.53 3.17
N ASP A 450 -6.00 3.52 2.34
CA ASP A 450 -6.12 3.24 0.91
C ASP A 450 -6.60 1.81 0.64
N THR A 451 -6.00 0.82 1.30
CA THR A 451 -6.46 -0.58 1.23
C THR A 451 -7.94 -0.70 1.63
N VAL A 452 -8.33 -0.12 2.77
CA VAL A 452 -9.73 -0.20 3.25
C VAL A 452 -10.70 0.46 2.27
N LYS A 453 -10.33 1.59 1.65
CA LYS A 453 -11.17 2.25 0.63
C LYS A 453 -11.31 1.43 -0.65
N GLU A 454 -10.26 0.74 -1.09
CA GLU A 454 -10.33 -0.18 -2.23
C GLU A 454 -11.26 -1.36 -1.95
N VAL A 455 -11.14 -1.97 -0.77
CA VAL A 455 -12.01 -3.04 -0.31
C VAL A 455 -13.46 -2.56 -0.23
N LEU A 456 -13.71 -1.41 0.40
CA LEU A 456 -15.04 -0.84 0.54
C LEU A 456 -15.69 -0.60 -0.82
N ARG A 457 -14.94 -0.01 -1.78
CA ARG A 457 -15.43 0.17 -3.16
C ARG A 457 -15.86 -1.16 -3.76
N GLN A 458 -15.01 -2.18 -3.70
CA GLN A 458 -15.30 -3.48 -4.28
C GLN A 458 -16.50 -4.16 -3.60
N GLN A 459 -16.52 -4.19 -2.27
CA GLN A 459 -17.55 -4.84 -1.47
C GLN A 459 -18.90 -4.12 -1.49
N SER A 460 -18.92 -2.81 -1.79
CA SER A 460 -20.16 -2.04 -1.97
C SER A 460 -21.08 -2.59 -3.07
N ASN A 461 -20.54 -3.39 -3.99
CA ASN A 461 -21.27 -4.11 -5.04
C ASN A 461 -22.16 -5.23 -4.50
N PHE A 462 -21.86 -5.77 -3.32
CA PHE A 462 -22.52 -6.95 -2.75
C PHE A 462 -23.29 -6.65 -1.47
N TRP A 463 -22.80 -5.68 -0.68
CA TRP A 463 -23.35 -5.36 0.64
C TRP A 463 -24.14 -4.05 0.62
N PRO A 464 -25.46 -4.08 0.87
CA PRO A 464 -26.30 -2.90 0.96
C PRO A 464 -25.82 -1.87 1.98
N CYS A 465 -25.25 -2.30 3.11
CA CYS A 465 -24.79 -1.43 4.19
C CYS A 465 -23.60 -0.51 3.83
N LEU A 466 -22.79 -0.87 2.83
CA LEU A 466 -21.57 -0.13 2.49
C LEU A 466 -21.81 1.03 1.52
N TYR A 467 -21.28 2.21 1.84
CA TYR A 467 -21.32 3.41 1.01
C TYR A 467 -19.97 4.14 1.01
N PRO A 468 -19.61 4.83 -0.09
CA PRO A 468 -20.39 5.00 -1.32
C PRO A 468 -20.44 3.74 -2.20
N LYS A 469 -21.46 3.65 -3.05
CA LYS A 469 -21.58 2.55 -4.04
C LYS A 469 -20.62 2.78 -5.21
N ASP A 470 -19.97 1.71 -5.67
CA ASP A 470 -19.11 1.75 -6.86
C ASP A 470 -19.90 2.15 -8.13
N PRO A 471 -19.55 3.28 -8.77
CA PRO A 471 -20.25 3.75 -9.97
C PRO A 471 -19.87 2.98 -11.24
N SER A 472 -18.87 2.10 -11.22
CA SER A 472 -18.28 1.49 -12.43
C SER A 472 -19.30 0.77 -13.32
N LYS A 473 -20.22 -0.01 -12.75
CA LYS A 473 -21.30 -0.68 -13.51
C LYS A 473 -22.23 0.32 -14.23
N ARG A 474 -22.51 1.46 -13.58
CA ARG A 474 -23.33 2.54 -14.15
C ARG A 474 -22.60 3.25 -15.28
N LEU A 475 -21.31 3.53 -15.11
CA LEU A 475 -20.47 4.22 -16.09
C LEU A 475 -20.33 3.40 -17.39
N LYS A 476 -20.10 2.08 -17.29
CA LYS A 476 -20.10 1.16 -18.44
C LYS A 476 -21.37 1.26 -19.27
N ARG A 477 -22.54 1.28 -18.61
CA ARG A 477 -23.85 1.39 -19.29
C ARG A 477 -24.07 2.78 -19.91
N ALA A 478 -23.61 3.83 -19.25
CA ALA A 478 -23.84 5.21 -19.67
C ALA A 478 -22.86 5.69 -20.75
N LYS A 479 -21.79 4.94 -21.07
CA LYS A 479 -20.71 5.33 -21.97
C LYS A 479 -20.09 6.68 -21.56
N GLY A 480 -19.68 6.77 -20.29
CA GLY A 480 -19.04 7.97 -19.78
C GLY A 480 -17.72 8.28 -20.50
N SER A 481 -17.38 9.55 -20.66
CA SER A 481 -16.06 9.99 -21.11
C SER A 481 -15.25 10.47 -19.91
N ARG A 482 -13.92 10.33 -19.97
CA ARG A 482 -13.05 10.83 -18.91
C ARG A 482 -13.01 12.36 -18.92
N LEU A 483 -13.10 12.94 -17.74
CA LEU A 483 -13.23 14.38 -17.58
C LEU A 483 -11.93 15.12 -17.96
N HIS A 484 -10.76 14.50 -17.78
CA HIS A 484 -9.47 15.13 -18.12
C HIS A 484 -9.34 15.46 -19.61
N ASP A 485 -9.88 14.62 -20.52
CA ASP A 485 -9.89 14.91 -21.96
C ASP A 485 -10.81 16.10 -22.27
N LEU A 486 -12.00 16.17 -21.65
CA LEU A 486 -12.95 17.27 -21.84
C LEU A 486 -12.42 18.60 -21.29
N LEU A 487 -11.73 18.55 -20.15
CA LEU A 487 -11.10 19.73 -19.57
C LEU A 487 -10.00 20.27 -20.48
N ARG A 488 -9.17 19.39 -21.07
CA ARG A 488 -8.13 19.84 -21.98
C ARG A 488 -8.69 20.46 -23.26
N ASP A 489 -9.75 19.89 -23.83
CA ASP A 489 -10.47 20.48 -24.98
C ASP A 489 -11.06 21.86 -24.65
N TRP A 490 -11.61 22.02 -23.43
CA TRP A 490 -12.11 23.30 -22.95
C TRP A 490 -10.98 24.32 -22.77
N GLN A 491 -9.85 23.93 -22.14
CA GLN A 491 -8.67 24.78 -21.97
C GLN A 491 -8.13 25.24 -23.33
N ALA A 492 -7.98 24.34 -24.29
CA ALA A 492 -7.56 24.67 -25.66
C ALA A 492 -8.48 25.70 -26.32
N THR A 493 -9.79 25.57 -26.11
CA THR A 493 -10.78 26.53 -26.61
C THR A 493 -10.65 27.90 -25.95
N GLN A 494 -10.37 27.98 -24.64
CA GLN A 494 -10.17 29.26 -23.95
C GLN A 494 -8.86 29.93 -24.38
N LEU A 495 -7.77 29.17 -24.43
CA LEU A 495 -6.45 29.67 -24.82
C LEU A 495 -6.43 30.13 -26.28
N PHE A 496 -7.15 29.45 -27.18
CA PHE A 496 -7.34 29.94 -28.55
C PHE A 496 -8.11 31.26 -28.58
N LYS A 497 -9.22 31.39 -27.83
CA LYS A 497 -10.02 32.62 -27.84
C LYS A 497 -9.31 33.83 -27.24
N ASN A 498 -8.50 33.61 -26.22
CA ASN A 498 -7.87 34.69 -25.47
C ASN A 498 -6.51 35.08 -26.08
N TYR A 499 -5.76 34.10 -26.63
CA TYR A 499 -4.36 34.28 -27.01
C TYR A 499 -4.00 33.68 -28.38
N ASP A 500 -4.98 33.24 -29.18
CA ASP A 500 -4.79 32.58 -30.48
C ASP A 500 -3.83 31.36 -30.42
N MET A 501 -3.78 30.68 -29.26
CA MET A 501 -2.94 29.49 -29.11
C MET A 501 -3.50 28.31 -29.91
N THR A 502 -2.64 27.63 -30.65
CA THR A 502 -2.99 26.48 -31.51
C THR A 502 -2.21 25.23 -31.15
N ALA A 503 -2.74 24.06 -31.51
CA ALA A 503 -2.09 22.79 -31.19
C ALA A 503 -0.82 22.56 -32.01
N LEU A 504 0.27 22.18 -31.34
CA LEU A 504 1.50 21.74 -32.03
C LEU A 504 1.41 20.27 -32.41
N PHE A 505 1.92 19.94 -33.60
CA PHE A 505 1.91 18.57 -34.10
C PHE A 505 3.02 17.73 -33.45
N ILE A 506 2.69 16.53 -32.99
CA ILE A 506 3.68 15.56 -32.49
C ILE A 506 3.51 14.26 -33.27
N ALA A 507 4.58 13.80 -33.91
CA ALA A 507 4.62 12.50 -34.55
C ALA A 507 4.59 11.40 -33.48
N ARG A 508 3.56 10.53 -33.51
CA ARG A 508 3.39 9.43 -32.54
C ARG A 508 2.99 8.14 -33.24
N ASN A 509 3.42 7.03 -32.64
CA ASN A 509 3.07 5.67 -33.07
C ASN A 509 1.78 5.15 -32.42
N LYS A 510 1.25 5.85 -31.40
CA LYS A 510 0.03 5.50 -30.66
C LYS A 510 -1.05 6.56 -30.93
N ILE A 511 -2.29 6.12 -31.09
CA ILE A 511 -3.47 6.99 -31.21
C ILE A 511 -4.20 6.98 -29.86
N SER A 512 -4.38 8.15 -29.25
CA SER A 512 -5.14 8.32 -28.01
C SER A 512 -5.83 9.68 -28.04
N LYS A 513 -7.06 9.75 -27.49
CA LYS A 513 -7.78 11.01 -27.35
C LYS A 513 -7.02 12.00 -26.44
N SER A 514 -6.30 11.48 -25.45
CA SER A 514 -5.50 12.30 -24.52
C SER A 514 -4.30 12.99 -25.19
N PHE A 515 -4.03 12.71 -26.48
CA PHE A 515 -3.03 13.41 -27.27
C PHE A 515 -3.61 14.58 -28.07
N GLU A 516 -4.93 14.66 -28.23
CA GLU A 516 -5.59 15.81 -28.85
C GLU A 516 -5.41 17.04 -27.95
N ASN A 517 -5.00 18.16 -28.55
CA ASN A 517 -4.77 19.42 -27.85
C ASN A 517 -3.78 19.33 -26.66
N GLN A 518 -2.95 18.28 -26.62
CA GLN A 518 -2.04 18.07 -25.49
C GLN A 518 -1.03 19.22 -25.36
N ILE A 519 -0.58 19.76 -26.48
CA ILE A 519 0.39 20.85 -26.54
C ILE A 519 -0.22 21.99 -27.31
N LEU A 520 -0.18 23.18 -26.73
CA LEU A 520 -0.70 24.41 -27.31
C LEU A 520 0.43 25.44 -27.37
N ALA A 521 0.48 26.25 -28.42
CA ALA A 521 1.49 27.29 -28.55
C ALA A 521 0.90 28.57 -29.11
N THR A 522 1.40 29.72 -28.67
CA THR A 522 1.07 31.03 -29.23
C THR A 522 1.56 31.14 -30.67
N ALA A 523 0.89 31.90 -31.53
CA ALA A 523 1.24 31.99 -32.96
C ALA A 523 2.69 32.51 -33.22
N ASN A 524 3.22 33.29 -32.28
CA ASN A 524 4.55 33.90 -32.31
C ASN A 524 5.66 33.01 -31.72
N TYR A 525 5.43 31.72 -31.49
CA TYR A 525 6.39 30.84 -30.80
C TYR A 525 7.74 30.65 -31.51
N ASN A 526 7.80 30.92 -32.82
CA ASN A 526 9.03 30.86 -33.61
C ASN A 526 9.74 32.22 -33.73
N GLU A 527 9.19 33.28 -33.17
CA GLU A 527 9.80 34.61 -33.25
C GLU A 527 10.91 34.75 -32.19
N PRO A 528 11.93 35.60 -32.42
CA PRO A 528 13.01 35.83 -31.47
C PRO A 528 12.52 36.65 -30.27
N ARG A 529 11.85 35.98 -29.33
CA ARG A 529 11.29 36.57 -28.10
C ARG A 529 11.39 35.58 -26.93
N PRO A 530 11.35 36.06 -25.66
CA PRO A 530 11.36 35.19 -24.50
C PRO A 530 10.28 34.11 -24.59
N LEU A 531 10.65 32.87 -24.29
CA LEU A 531 9.79 31.70 -24.38
C LEU A 531 9.51 31.15 -22.98
N LEU A 532 8.23 31.01 -22.64
CA LEU A 532 7.78 30.24 -21.50
C LEU A 532 7.29 28.85 -21.96
N LEU A 533 7.95 27.81 -21.48
CA LEU A 533 7.50 26.42 -21.60
C LEU A 533 6.83 25.99 -20.30
N THR A 534 5.53 25.73 -20.31
CA THR A 534 4.85 25.10 -19.17
C THR A 534 4.79 23.59 -19.39
N PHE A 535 5.03 22.82 -18.33
CA PHE A 535 4.98 21.36 -18.34
C PHE A 535 4.29 20.90 -17.06
N HIS A 536 2.99 20.64 -17.14
CA HIS A 536 2.14 20.52 -15.97
C HIS A 536 1.23 19.29 -15.99
N ASP A 537 0.89 18.80 -14.81
CA ASP A 537 -0.19 17.82 -14.63
C ASP A 537 -1.55 18.47 -14.98
N PRO A 538 -2.61 17.67 -15.22
CA PRO A 538 -3.94 18.21 -15.49
C PRO A 538 -4.45 19.00 -14.27
N PRO A 539 -5.26 20.06 -14.50
CA PRO A 539 -5.76 20.92 -13.44
C PRO A 539 -6.56 20.15 -12.39
N GLU A 540 -6.55 20.67 -11.16
CA GLU A 540 -7.25 20.04 -10.05
C GLU A 540 -8.77 20.31 -10.09
N LEU A 541 -9.53 19.30 -9.66
CA LEU A 541 -10.98 19.39 -9.48
C LEU A 541 -11.30 19.25 -8.00
N THR A 542 -11.84 20.30 -7.41
CA THR A 542 -12.23 20.31 -6.00
C THR A 542 -13.75 20.27 -5.91
N GLY A 543 -14.30 19.22 -5.30
CA GLY A 543 -15.73 19.11 -5.09
C GLY A 543 -16.04 18.14 -3.98
N THR A 544 -17.04 18.46 -3.17
CA THR A 544 -17.55 17.53 -2.15
C THR A 544 -18.76 16.80 -2.74
N PRO A 545 -18.81 15.45 -2.70
CA PRO A 545 -20.01 14.71 -3.06
C PRO A 545 -21.19 15.15 -2.17
N ASP A 546 -22.40 15.28 -2.74
CA ASP A 546 -23.58 15.58 -1.93
C ASP A 546 -23.73 14.48 -0.87
N PRO A 547 -23.82 14.83 0.42
CA PRO A 547 -23.76 13.84 1.51
C PRO A 547 -24.94 12.86 1.50
N ARG A 548 -26.06 13.20 0.85
CA ARG A 548 -27.26 12.36 0.77
C ARG A 548 -27.23 11.43 -0.44
N THR A 549 -26.75 11.93 -1.58
CA THR A 549 -26.78 11.19 -2.86
C THR A 549 -25.44 10.57 -3.23
N GLN A 550 -24.36 10.99 -2.57
CA GLN A 550 -22.97 10.62 -2.85
C GLN A 550 -22.55 10.93 -4.29
N ARG A 551 -23.23 11.89 -4.94
CA ARG A 551 -22.93 12.32 -6.30
C ARG A 551 -22.13 13.61 -6.28
N LEU A 552 -21.12 13.69 -7.13
CA LEU A 552 -20.50 14.96 -7.49
C LEU A 552 -21.45 15.72 -8.41
N GLU A 553 -21.89 16.89 -7.97
CA GLU A 553 -22.74 17.78 -8.75
C GLU A 553 -21.87 18.87 -9.40
N ALA A 554 -22.05 19.09 -10.70
CA ALA A 554 -21.18 19.98 -11.47
C ALA A 554 -21.15 21.43 -10.94
N HIS A 555 -22.22 21.91 -10.31
CA HIS A 555 -22.28 23.26 -9.75
C HIS A 555 -21.57 23.40 -8.39
N ASN A 556 -21.27 22.28 -7.72
CA ASN A 556 -20.50 22.20 -6.47
C ASN A 556 -19.11 21.59 -6.69
N THR A 557 -18.70 21.47 -7.96
CA THR A 557 -17.38 21.01 -8.36
C THR A 557 -16.68 22.18 -9.03
N PHE A 558 -15.54 22.57 -8.50
CA PHE A 558 -14.74 23.70 -8.95
C PHE A 558 -13.52 23.17 -9.71
N LEU A 559 -13.18 23.84 -10.81
CA LEU A 559 -11.94 23.64 -11.54
C LEU A 559 -10.97 24.74 -11.10
N THR A 560 -9.78 24.34 -10.67
CA THR A 560 -8.68 25.25 -10.32
C THR A 560 -7.56 25.06 -11.34
N ASP A 561 -7.17 26.16 -11.99
CA ASP A 561 -6.15 26.18 -13.05
C ASP A 561 -5.18 27.33 -12.81
N GLY A 562 -4.25 27.14 -11.87
CA GLY A 562 -3.24 28.13 -11.50
C GLY A 562 -2.25 28.42 -12.63
N VAL A 563 -1.97 27.43 -13.49
CA VAL A 563 -1.03 27.57 -14.62
C VAL A 563 -1.49 28.65 -15.60
N ASN A 564 -2.81 28.76 -15.85
CA ASN A 564 -3.35 29.78 -16.72
C ASN A 564 -2.99 31.23 -16.31
N SER A 565 -2.76 31.49 -15.01
CA SER A 565 -2.33 32.82 -14.53
C SER A 565 -0.90 33.16 -14.99
N TYR A 566 -0.02 32.16 -15.12
CA TYR A 566 1.32 32.34 -15.65
C TYR A 566 1.32 32.55 -17.16
N ILE A 567 0.44 31.83 -17.87
CA ILE A 567 0.26 31.99 -19.32
C ILE A 567 -0.26 33.39 -19.62
N ASP A 568 -1.31 33.85 -18.93
CA ASP A 568 -1.85 35.20 -19.08
C ASP A 568 -0.77 36.27 -18.86
N TRP A 569 -0.02 36.17 -17.76
CA TRP A 569 1.08 37.10 -17.50
C TRP A 569 2.12 37.08 -18.63
N ALA A 570 2.57 35.90 -19.07
CA ALA A 570 3.62 35.78 -20.09
C ALA A 570 3.19 36.36 -21.44
N VAL A 571 1.95 36.06 -21.89
CA VAL A 571 1.42 36.62 -23.13
C VAL A 571 1.29 38.14 -23.03
N ASN A 572 0.81 38.67 -21.91
CA ASN A 572 0.71 40.13 -21.69
C ASN A 572 2.08 40.81 -21.59
N ALA A 573 3.12 40.11 -21.13
CA ALA A 573 4.51 40.56 -21.15
C ALA A 573 5.20 40.40 -22.52
N GLY A 574 4.48 39.91 -23.54
CA GLY A 574 4.98 39.76 -24.90
C GLY A 574 5.75 38.47 -25.18
N PHE A 575 5.73 37.50 -24.27
CA PHE A 575 6.45 36.24 -24.41
C PHE A 575 5.77 35.32 -25.44
N ALA A 576 6.55 34.43 -26.05
CA ALA A 576 6.03 33.21 -26.64
C ALA A 576 5.69 32.20 -25.54
N VAL A 577 4.63 31.41 -25.72
CA VAL A 577 4.25 30.36 -24.76
C VAL A 577 4.05 29.04 -25.49
N ILE A 578 4.64 27.97 -24.96
CA ILE A 578 4.32 26.58 -25.29
C ILE A 578 3.79 25.92 -24.01
N ASP A 579 2.54 25.48 -24.05
CA ASP A 579 1.84 24.87 -22.93
C ASP A 579 1.67 23.36 -23.12
N VAL A 580 2.20 22.58 -22.17
CA VAL A 580 2.19 21.11 -22.23
C VAL A 580 1.48 20.50 -21.03
N ASN A 581 0.36 19.82 -21.32
CA ASN A 581 -0.39 19.06 -20.32
C ASN A 581 0.00 17.57 -20.37
N VAL A 582 0.49 17.03 -19.26
CA VAL A 582 0.85 15.61 -19.13
C VAL A 582 -0.32 14.81 -18.55
N PRO A 583 -1.04 13.99 -19.33
CA PRO A 583 -2.21 13.27 -18.81
C PRO A 583 -1.82 12.26 -17.73
N LYS A 584 -2.62 12.16 -16.66
CA LYS A 584 -2.45 11.12 -15.62
C LYS A 584 -2.85 9.72 -16.11
N HIS A 585 -3.68 9.64 -17.15
CA HIS A 585 -4.18 8.41 -17.76
C HIS A 585 -4.34 8.59 -19.28
N LEU A 586 -3.92 7.60 -20.06
CA LEU A 586 -4.11 7.60 -21.51
C LEU A 586 -5.44 6.91 -21.86
N THR A 587 -6.39 7.69 -22.38
CA THR A 587 -7.67 7.15 -22.84
C THR A 587 -7.46 6.32 -24.11
N ASN A 588 -7.63 5.00 -24.01
CA ASN A 588 -7.57 4.06 -25.13
C ASN A 588 -8.87 4.08 -25.95
N ILE A 589 -8.81 3.59 -27.19
CA ILE A 589 -9.99 3.49 -28.09
C ILE A 589 -11.07 2.58 -27.48
N ASP A 590 -10.66 1.54 -26.74
CA ASP A 590 -11.54 0.58 -26.05
C ASP A 590 -11.66 0.85 -24.53
N ASP A 591 -11.48 2.10 -24.07
CA ASP A 591 -11.59 2.43 -22.65
C ASP A 591 -13.00 2.15 -22.09
N GLU A 592 -13.08 1.23 -21.11
CA GLU A 592 -14.34 0.78 -20.52
C GLU A 592 -14.93 1.74 -19.47
N ALA A 593 -14.36 2.93 -19.28
CA ALA A 593 -14.85 3.98 -18.37
C ALA A 593 -15.08 3.50 -16.92
N THR A 594 -14.26 2.57 -16.44
CA THR A 594 -14.18 2.20 -15.02
C THR A 594 -13.16 3.08 -14.31
N HIS A 595 -13.17 3.04 -12.97
CA HIS A 595 -12.02 3.56 -12.25
C HIS A 595 -10.76 2.82 -12.74
N SER A 596 -9.74 3.60 -13.09
CA SER A 596 -8.40 3.12 -13.37
C SER A 596 -7.49 3.80 -12.36
N PRO A 597 -6.59 3.06 -11.69
CA PRO A 597 -5.56 3.71 -10.91
C PRO A 597 -4.75 4.65 -11.83
N ASN A 598 -4.07 5.62 -11.24
CA ASN A 598 -3.11 6.42 -11.99
C ASN A 598 -2.13 5.48 -12.70
N SER A 599 -1.75 5.84 -13.93
CA SER A 599 -0.70 5.11 -14.67
C SER A 599 0.56 5.03 -13.79
N ASP A 600 1.30 3.93 -13.89
CA ASP A 600 2.56 3.76 -13.15
C ASP A 600 3.41 5.04 -13.30
N PRO A 601 3.80 5.71 -12.19
CA PRO A 601 4.63 6.91 -12.24
C PRO A 601 5.88 6.76 -13.10
N GLU A 602 6.49 5.57 -13.14
CA GLU A 602 7.66 5.29 -13.98
C GLU A 602 7.32 5.27 -15.48
N GLU A 603 6.27 4.57 -15.88
CA GLU A 603 5.80 4.57 -17.27
C GLU A 603 5.40 5.98 -17.72
N ARG A 604 4.67 6.72 -16.86
CA ARG A 604 4.29 8.11 -17.12
C ARG A 604 5.53 9.00 -17.29
N SER A 605 6.56 8.80 -16.47
CA SER A 605 7.81 9.56 -16.58
C SER A 605 8.55 9.28 -17.89
N LYS A 606 8.53 8.04 -18.39
CA LYS A 606 9.14 7.68 -19.68
C LYS A 606 8.41 8.31 -20.87
N ASP A 607 7.08 8.25 -20.86
CA ASP A 607 6.25 8.86 -21.91
C ASP A 607 6.40 10.39 -21.90
N ALA A 608 6.41 11.01 -20.71
CA ALA A 608 6.61 12.44 -20.55
C ALA A 608 8.02 12.88 -20.97
N LEU A 609 9.07 12.10 -20.68
CA LEU A 609 10.43 12.36 -21.16
C LEU A 609 10.48 12.31 -22.69
N THR A 610 9.88 11.29 -23.31
CA THR A 610 9.83 11.17 -24.78
C THR A 610 9.18 12.41 -25.41
N LEU A 611 8.12 12.91 -24.79
CA LEU A 611 7.45 14.13 -25.22
C LEU A 611 8.34 15.37 -25.07
N ALA A 612 8.99 15.54 -23.91
CA ALA A 612 9.87 16.66 -23.65
C ALA A 612 11.06 16.70 -24.62
N THR A 613 11.68 15.53 -24.90
CA THR A 613 12.75 15.40 -25.90
C THR A 613 12.27 15.79 -27.29
N TYR A 614 11.11 15.28 -27.73
CA TYR A 614 10.57 15.62 -29.05
C TYR A 614 10.33 17.12 -29.20
N LEU A 615 9.71 17.75 -28.19
CA LEU A 615 9.46 19.20 -28.19
C LEU A 615 10.76 19.99 -28.25
N TRP A 616 11.77 19.56 -27.49
CA TRP A 616 13.07 20.21 -27.48
C TRP A 616 13.69 20.18 -28.88
N GLU A 617 13.87 19.00 -29.47
CA GLU A 617 14.59 18.82 -30.73
C GLU A 617 13.87 19.43 -31.95
N ASN A 618 12.54 19.45 -31.96
CA ASN A 618 11.77 19.83 -33.15
C ASN A 618 11.21 21.26 -33.11
N TYR A 619 11.11 21.88 -31.93
CA TYR A 619 10.51 23.20 -31.79
C TYR A 619 11.39 24.18 -31.02
N ILE A 620 11.95 23.76 -29.89
CA ILE A 620 12.62 24.69 -28.97
C ILE A 620 14.08 24.93 -29.36
N GLU A 621 14.85 23.88 -29.68
CA GLU A 621 16.26 23.97 -30.09
C GLU A 621 16.41 24.80 -31.38
N LEU A 622 15.41 24.75 -32.24
CA LEU A 622 15.33 25.50 -33.50
C LEU A 622 14.86 26.96 -33.34
N SER A 623 14.39 27.35 -32.15
CA SER A 623 13.91 28.71 -31.90
C SER A 623 15.07 29.69 -31.67
N ASP A 624 14.86 30.94 -32.10
CA ASP A 624 15.77 32.06 -31.85
C ASP A 624 15.43 32.78 -30.53
N ALA A 625 14.77 32.10 -29.59
CA ALA A 625 14.38 32.68 -28.32
C ALA A 625 15.62 33.11 -27.50
N PRO A 626 15.76 34.41 -27.13
CA PRO A 626 16.89 34.91 -26.34
C PRO A 626 16.87 34.39 -24.90
N HIS A 627 15.69 34.13 -24.35
CA HIS A 627 15.48 33.60 -23.01
C HIS A 627 14.48 32.45 -23.04
N ILE A 628 14.79 31.36 -22.34
CA ILE A 628 13.89 30.21 -22.20
C ILE A 628 13.66 29.96 -20.72
N PHE A 629 12.39 30.02 -20.33
CA PHE A 629 11.91 29.71 -18.98
C PHE A 629 11.10 28.43 -19.00
N ILE A 630 11.29 27.56 -18.01
CA ILE A 630 10.46 26.34 -17.86
C ILE A 630 9.73 26.37 -16.54
N LEU A 631 8.41 26.20 -16.59
CA LEU A 631 7.52 26.04 -15.45
C LEU A 631 7.03 24.59 -15.38
N GLY A 632 7.56 23.81 -14.44
CA GLY A 632 7.15 22.42 -14.22
C GLY A 632 6.25 22.28 -12.99
N VAL A 633 5.07 21.65 -13.13
CA VAL A 633 4.09 21.54 -12.04
C VAL A 633 3.66 20.09 -11.82
N GLY A 634 3.71 19.64 -10.56
CA GLY A 634 3.27 18.28 -10.20
C GLY A 634 4.26 17.22 -10.65
N ALA A 635 3.80 16.08 -11.14
CA ALA A 635 4.69 15.02 -11.62
C ALA A 635 5.43 15.35 -12.91
N ALA A 636 4.86 16.24 -13.70
CA ALA A 636 5.35 16.58 -15.02
C ALA A 636 6.80 17.11 -15.00
N TYR A 637 7.25 17.79 -13.93
CA TYR A 637 8.62 18.32 -13.86
C TYR A 637 9.71 17.23 -13.91
N ASN A 638 9.40 15.99 -13.50
CA ASN A 638 10.34 14.88 -13.52
C ASN A 638 10.86 14.62 -14.93
N ALA A 639 10.02 14.77 -15.96
CA ALA A 639 10.43 14.63 -17.35
C ALA A 639 11.49 15.67 -17.76
N ILE A 640 11.38 16.90 -17.25
CA ILE A 640 12.35 17.96 -17.50
C ILE A 640 13.67 17.66 -16.78
N ILE A 641 13.62 17.15 -15.54
CA ILE A 641 14.83 16.73 -14.83
C ILE A 641 15.57 15.62 -15.57
N GLU A 642 14.85 14.63 -16.09
CA GLU A 642 15.45 13.57 -16.91
C GLU A 642 16.00 14.13 -18.24
N LEU A 643 15.28 15.02 -18.93
CA LEU A 643 15.77 15.68 -20.14
C LEU A 643 17.11 16.40 -19.91
N LEU A 644 17.24 17.12 -18.79
CA LEU A 644 18.47 17.82 -18.41
C LEU A 644 19.66 16.87 -18.17
N LYS A 645 19.42 15.63 -17.74
CA LYS A 645 20.49 14.64 -17.51
C LYS A 645 21.00 14.01 -18.79
N TYR A 646 20.11 13.84 -19.78
CA TYR A 646 20.41 13.09 -21.00
C TYR A 646 20.80 13.98 -22.17
N ASN A 647 20.53 15.29 -22.11
CA ASN A 647 20.81 16.22 -23.19
C ASN A 647 21.60 17.44 -22.70
N ASP A 648 22.93 17.37 -22.85
CA ASP A 648 23.86 18.43 -22.43
C ASP A 648 23.69 19.75 -23.22
N ARG A 649 22.91 19.76 -24.31
CA ARG A 649 22.58 20.98 -25.07
C ARG A 649 21.45 21.80 -24.45
N VAL A 650 20.68 21.21 -23.54
CA VAL A 650 19.52 21.84 -22.91
C VAL A 650 19.94 22.91 -21.90
N PRO A 651 20.81 22.61 -20.89
CA PRO A 651 21.15 23.59 -19.85
C PRO A 651 21.67 24.94 -20.36
N PRO A 652 22.56 25.01 -21.37
CA PRO A 652 23.09 26.30 -21.85
C PRO A 652 22.05 27.25 -22.44
N ARG A 653 20.90 26.75 -22.91
CA ARG A 653 19.82 27.55 -23.52
C ARG A 653 18.79 28.04 -22.50
N ILE A 654 18.77 27.49 -21.28
CA ILE A 654 17.75 27.79 -20.27
C ILE A 654 18.20 28.95 -19.40
N SER A 655 17.33 29.96 -19.25
CA SER A 655 17.57 31.12 -18.39
C SER A 655 17.14 30.86 -16.94
N LYS A 656 15.98 30.23 -16.71
CA LYS A 656 15.52 29.84 -15.37
C LYS A 656 14.51 28.70 -15.39
N LEU A 657 14.53 27.89 -14.34
CA LEU A 657 13.58 26.81 -14.08
C LEU A 657 12.73 27.13 -12.84
N PHE A 658 11.44 26.88 -12.91
CA PHE A 658 10.50 27.01 -11.79
C PHE A 658 9.73 25.71 -11.63
N PHE A 659 9.85 25.05 -10.47
CA PHE A 659 9.20 23.77 -10.21
C PHE A 659 8.33 23.80 -8.97
N PHE A 660 7.14 23.19 -9.04
CA PHE A 660 6.19 23.09 -7.94
C PHE A 660 5.94 21.62 -7.58
N VAL A 661 6.28 21.22 -6.36
CA VAL A 661 6.26 19.83 -5.89
C VAL A 661 5.50 19.73 -4.56
N SER A 662 4.46 18.90 -4.52
CA SER A 662 3.60 18.72 -3.34
C SER A 662 3.87 17.39 -2.63
N ASP A 663 3.37 16.29 -3.17
CA ASP A 663 3.32 14.96 -2.55
C ASP A 663 4.38 13.98 -3.06
N GLN A 664 5.17 14.40 -4.05
CA GLN A 664 6.14 13.55 -4.74
C GLN A 664 7.57 13.77 -4.26
N SER A 665 8.33 12.68 -4.23
CA SER A 665 9.77 12.72 -3.94
C SER A 665 10.54 13.60 -4.91
N LEU A 666 11.51 14.36 -4.38
CA LEU A 666 12.38 15.20 -5.19
C LEU A 666 13.37 14.37 -6.02
N HIS A 667 13.44 14.65 -7.32
CA HIS A 667 14.38 13.99 -8.21
C HIS A 667 15.75 14.68 -8.21
N SER A 668 16.79 13.86 -8.11
CA SER A 668 18.19 14.32 -8.13
C SER A 668 18.61 14.67 -9.55
N CYS A 669 18.89 15.94 -9.84
CA CYS A 669 19.52 16.37 -11.09
C CYS A 669 21.04 16.18 -11.02
N ARG A 670 21.51 15.03 -11.53
CA ARG A 670 22.92 14.67 -11.65
C ARG A 670 23.10 13.88 -12.93
N SER A 671 24.12 14.24 -13.70
CA SER A 671 24.57 13.47 -14.83
C SER A 671 25.81 12.67 -14.45
N ALA A 672 25.99 11.51 -15.09
CA ALA A 672 27.23 10.73 -15.00
C ALA A 672 28.34 11.33 -15.89
N THR A 673 27.97 12.16 -16.88
CA THR A 673 28.88 12.77 -17.85
C THR A 673 29.20 14.24 -17.53
N ASP A 674 28.30 14.95 -16.85
CA ASP A 674 28.49 16.35 -16.43
C ASP A 674 28.44 16.52 -14.91
N GLU A 675 29.60 16.75 -14.30
CA GLU A 675 29.74 17.02 -12.87
C GLU A 675 29.22 18.41 -12.47
N ASN A 676 29.18 19.36 -13.42
CA ASN A 676 28.75 20.75 -13.18
C ASN A 676 27.24 20.93 -13.26
N LEU A 677 26.50 20.00 -13.87
CA LEU A 677 25.04 20.06 -14.02
C LEU A 677 24.34 20.34 -12.69
N SER A 678 24.78 19.71 -11.61
CA SER A 678 24.15 19.88 -10.29
C SER A 678 24.39 21.27 -9.66
N PHE A 679 25.48 21.95 -10.05
CA PHE A 679 25.76 23.33 -9.63
C PHE A 679 24.96 24.31 -10.49
N TRP A 680 24.99 24.13 -11.81
CA TRP A 680 24.17 24.93 -12.74
C TRP A 680 22.69 24.84 -12.36
N TYR A 681 22.19 23.63 -12.08
CA TYR A 681 20.80 23.42 -11.69
C TYR A 681 20.45 24.13 -10.39
N TYR A 682 21.35 24.14 -9.41
CA TYR A 682 21.16 24.89 -8.16
C TYR A 682 20.98 26.39 -8.42
N ASP A 683 21.83 26.98 -9.26
CA ASP A 683 21.81 28.42 -9.55
C ASP A 683 20.66 28.82 -10.50
N SER A 684 20.25 27.90 -11.38
CA SER A 684 19.29 28.15 -12.46
C SER A 684 17.86 27.70 -12.14
N SER A 685 17.60 27.11 -10.98
CA SER A 685 16.24 26.64 -10.59
C SER A 685 15.73 27.27 -9.30
N LEU A 686 14.41 27.45 -9.23
CA LEU A 686 13.64 27.64 -8.01
C LEU A 686 12.64 26.48 -7.88
N VAL A 687 12.77 25.70 -6.82
CA VAL A 687 11.94 24.52 -6.58
C VAL A 687 11.08 24.78 -5.34
N PHE A 688 9.82 25.13 -5.56
CA PHE A 688 8.81 25.35 -4.53
C PHE A 688 8.28 23.99 -4.06
N VAL A 689 8.38 23.75 -2.76
CA VAL A 689 8.01 22.47 -2.14
C VAL A 689 7.00 22.70 -1.03
N ALA A 690 5.97 21.85 -0.99
CA ALA A 690 4.91 21.87 0.01
C ALA A 690 5.42 21.97 1.45
N GLN A 691 4.62 22.59 2.32
CA GLN A 691 4.97 22.85 3.72
C GLN A 691 5.35 21.58 4.48
N ASN A 692 4.59 20.50 4.31
CA ASN A 692 4.71 19.24 5.05
C ASN A 692 5.45 18.13 4.27
N HIS A 693 6.20 18.48 3.23
CA HIS A 693 6.99 17.51 2.48
C HIS A 693 8.14 16.90 3.30
N HIS A 694 8.38 15.60 3.14
CA HIS A 694 9.37 14.82 3.93
C HIS A 694 10.81 15.33 3.82
N ILE A 695 11.14 16.13 2.79
CA ILE A 695 12.45 16.80 2.68
C ILE A 695 12.71 17.76 3.86
N TRP A 696 11.67 18.14 4.59
CA TRP A 696 11.77 18.99 5.78
C TRP A 696 11.93 18.21 7.08
N ASP A 697 11.64 16.90 7.10
CA ASP A 697 11.65 16.07 8.33
C ASP A 697 13.02 16.00 9.02
N TYR A 698 14.09 16.43 8.35
CA TYR A 698 15.40 16.67 8.96
C TYR A 698 15.39 17.75 10.06
N THR A 699 14.28 18.47 10.26
CA THR A 699 14.08 19.41 11.39
C THR A 699 13.65 18.72 12.68
N ASN A 700 13.07 17.51 12.61
CA ASN A 700 12.67 16.74 13.78
C ASN A 700 13.67 15.61 13.99
N GLY A 701 14.76 15.92 14.69
CA GLY A 701 15.65 14.90 15.23
C GLY A 701 14.81 13.82 15.92
N GLY A 702 15.10 12.56 15.58
CA GLY A 702 14.56 11.43 16.32
C GLY A 702 14.80 11.62 17.83
N VAL A 703 14.02 10.88 18.61
CA VAL A 703 13.90 10.90 20.07
C VAL A 703 15.23 10.80 20.87
N ASN A 704 16.39 10.77 20.20
CA ASN A 704 17.70 10.99 20.81
C ASN A 704 18.37 12.24 20.19
N GLY A 705 18.24 13.37 20.89
CA GLY A 705 18.79 14.65 20.48
C GLY A 705 20.30 14.59 20.16
N GLY A 706 20.68 15.18 19.01
CA GLY A 706 22.09 15.35 18.64
C GLY A 706 22.42 15.38 17.14
N GLY A 707 21.45 15.30 16.23
CA GLY A 707 21.72 15.29 14.78
C GLY A 707 21.91 16.68 14.16
N MET A 708 23.11 16.97 13.65
CA MET A 708 23.44 18.19 12.91
C MET A 708 22.58 18.33 11.63
N MET A 709 21.94 19.49 11.42
CA MET A 709 21.16 19.80 10.20
C MET A 709 21.97 19.50 8.93
N ARG A 710 21.60 18.45 8.18
CA ARG A 710 22.16 18.23 6.84
C ARG A 710 21.43 19.16 5.86
N LYS A 711 22.12 20.19 5.37
CA LYS A 711 21.60 21.06 4.32
C LYS A 711 21.21 20.21 3.09
N PRO A 712 20.07 20.50 2.44
CA PRO A 712 19.69 19.85 1.19
C PRO A 712 20.83 19.95 0.16
N LYS A 713 21.09 18.86 -0.57
CA LYS A 713 22.16 18.81 -1.58
C LYS A 713 21.79 19.68 -2.78
N LYS A 714 22.78 20.35 -3.40
CA LYS A 714 22.63 21.20 -4.60
C LYS A 714 21.89 20.52 -5.77
N ARG A 715 21.99 19.19 -5.88
CA ARG A 715 21.29 18.36 -6.88
C ARG A 715 19.77 18.47 -6.89
N PHE A 716 19.16 19.08 -5.87
CA PHE A 716 17.72 19.28 -5.78
C PHE A 716 17.28 20.70 -6.16
N GLY A 717 18.21 21.55 -6.60
CA GLY A 717 17.89 22.93 -6.97
C GLY A 717 17.87 23.86 -5.76
N THR A 718 17.49 25.13 -5.98
CA THR A 718 17.22 26.06 -4.88
C THR A 718 15.83 25.81 -4.31
N LEU A 719 15.76 25.09 -3.19
CA LEU A 719 14.51 24.75 -2.53
C LEU A 719 13.89 25.97 -1.84
N VAL A 720 12.61 26.19 -2.08
CA VAL A 720 11.77 27.19 -1.41
C VAL A 720 10.62 26.44 -0.73
N ARG A 721 10.46 26.62 0.58
CA ARG A 721 9.33 26.05 1.32
C ARG A 721 8.10 26.95 1.13
N SER A 722 7.00 26.37 0.68
CA SER A 722 5.70 27.04 0.58
C SER A 722 4.98 27.05 1.93
N GLU A 723 4.04 27.97 2.10
CA GLU A 723 3.09 27.96 3.21
C GLU A 723 1.95 26.94 3.00
N SER A 724 1.69 26.58 1.74
CA SER A 724 0.62 25.66 1.34
C SER A 724 1.15 24.25 1.00
N ASP A 725 0.27 23.24 1.09
CA ASP A 725 0.56 21.86 0.67
C ASP A 725 -0.05 21.49 -0.69
N ALA A 726 -1.12 22.16 -1.13
CA ALA A 726 -1.76 21.92 -2.42
C ALA A 726 -1.05 22.68 -3.54
N LEU A 727 -0.85 22.02 -4.69
CA LEU A 727 -0.11 22.60 -5.83
C LEU A 727 -0.74 23.92 -6.33
N GLU A 728 -2.07 23.98 -6.39
CA GLU A 728 -2.79 25.17 -6.86
C GLU A 728 -2.60 26.35 -5.92
N ASP A 729 -2.67 26.13 -4.61
CA ASP A 729 -2.42 27.17 -3.61
C ASP A 729 -0.96 27.66 -3.68
N MET A 730 -0.01 26.76 -3.90
CA MET A 730 1.41 27.10 -4.09
C MET A 730 1.62 27.96 -5.35
N LEU A 731 0.94 27.65 -6.46
CA LEU A 731 1.00 28.43 -7.70
C LEU A 731 0.48 29.86 -7.47
N VAL A 732 -0.62 30.02 -6.74
CA VAL A 732 -1.16 31.34 -6.40
C VAL A 732 -0.20 32.10 -5.47
N GLU A 733 0.33 31.42 -4.45
CA GLU A 733 1.25 31.98 -3.45
C GLU A 733 2.52 32.58 -4.11
N HIS A 734 3.11 31.88 -5.08
CA HIS A 734 4.40 32.26 -5.68
C HIS A 734 4.29 32.97 -7.03
N LEU A 735 3.08 33.32 -7.49
CA LEU A 735 2.87 33.97 -8.80
C LEU A 735 3.70 35.25 -8.97
N GLU A 736 3.59 36.20 -8.04
CA GLU A 736 4.31 37.48 -8.11
C GLU A 736 5.83 37.30 -8.12
N ARG A 737 6.33 36.35 -7.32
CA ARG A 737 7.77 36.08 -7.23
C ARG A 737 8.32 35.50 -8.52
N VAL A 738 7.64 34.51 -9.09
CA VAL A 738 8.08 33.82 -10.31
C VAL A 738 8.01 34.75 -11.51
N THR A 739 6.91 35.49 -11.65
CA THR A 739 6.73 36.47 -12.74
C THR A 739 7.71 37.64 -12.62
N GLY A 740 7.98 38.13 -11.41
CA GLY A 740 9.01 39.15 -11.17
C GLY A 740 10.40 38.72 -11.64
N VAL A 741 10.82 37.50 -11.28
CA VAL A 741 12.13 36.95 -11.72
C VAL A 741 12.20 36.79 -13.23
N MET A 742 11.14 36.32 -13.88
CA MET A 742 11.10 36.22 -15.35
C MET A 742 11.23 37.60 -16.00
N GLY A 743 10.49 38.59 -15.49
CA GLY A 743 10.53 39.97 -15.96
C GLY A 743 11.93 40.58 -15.86
N GLU A 744 12.57 40.47 -14.70
CA GLU A 744 13.93 40.97 -14.46
C GLU A 744 14.97 40.33 -15.39
N ILE A 745 14.92 39.02 -15.61
CA ILE A 745 15.88 38.32 -16.48
C ILE A 745 15.69 38.68 -17.95
N SER A 746 14.45 38.92 -18.37
CA SER A 746 14.12 39.26 -19.75
C SER A 746 14.16 40.77 -20.04
N GLU A 747 14.51 41.61 -19.07
CA GLU A 747 14.45 43.07 -19.25
C GLU A 747 15.35 43.51 -20.41
N GLY A 748 14.80 44.33 -21.32
CA GLY A 748 15.55 44.85 -22.47
C GLY A 748 15.66 43.91 -23.68
N TRP A 749 15.06 42.72 -23.64
CA TRP A 749 15.16 41.73 -24.73
C TRP A 749 14.79 42.27 -26.12
N GLU A 750 13.81 43.18 -26.21
CA GLU A 750 13.41 43.78 -27.48
C GLU A 750 14.50 44.66 -28.10
N GLU A 751 15.34 45.29 -27.28
CA GLU A 751 16.45 46.13 -27.74
C GLU A 751 17.61 45.25 -28.21
N ASP A 752 17.87 44.15 -27.52
CA ASP A 752 18.91 43.18 -27.87
C ASP A 752 18.62 42.52 -29.24
N VAL A 753 17.38 42.08 -29.46
CA VAL A 753 16.96 41.49 -30.75
C VAL A 753 17.07 42.50 -31.89
N LYS A 754 16.65 43.76 -31.66
CA LYS A 754 16.79 44.85 -32.66
C LYS A 754 18.27 45.21 -32.91
N ALA A 755 19.15 45.09 -31.92
CA ALA A 755 20.58 45.34 -32.08
C ALA A 755 21.25 44.24 -32.92
N GLU A 756 20.87 42.98 -32.75
CA GLU A 756 21.35 41.85 -33.56
C GLU A 756 20.86 41.93 -35.02
N GLU A 757 19.60 42.28 -35.25
CA GLU A 757 19.06 42.49 -36.61
C GLU A 757 19.77 43.66 -37.33
N ASN A 758 20.03 44.77 -36.64
CA ASN A 758 20.73 45.92 -37.20
C ASN A 758 22.25 45.67 -37.41
N GLY A 759 22.86 44.82 -36.58
CA GLY A 759 24.27 44.42 -36.71
C GLY A 759 24.53 43.54 -37.93
N ASN A 760 23.61 42.64 -38.27
CA ASN A 760 23.69 41.82 -39.48
C ASN A 760 23.44 42.62 -40.77
N GLY A 761 22.63 43.69 -40.72
CA GLY A 761 22.40 44.59 -41.87
C GLY A 761 23.63 45.39 -42.31
N GLN A 762 24.63 45.61 -41.44
CA GLN A 762 25.86 46.33 -41.79
C GLN A 762 26.94 45.45 -42.44
N VAL A 763 26.77 44.12 -42.44
CA VAL A 763 27.73 43.20 -43.08
C VAL A 763 27.40 42.98 -44.56
N GLU A 764 26.15 43.15 -44.98
CA GLU A 764 25.77 43.03 -46.40
C GLU A 764 26.16 44.25 -47.26
N ASP A 765 26.20 45.46 -46.69
CA ASP A 765 26.63 46.67 -47.41
C ASP A 765 28.16 46.78 -47.60
N ALA A 766 28.94 45.93 -46.91
CA ALA A 766 30.41 45.91 -47.00
C ALA A 766 30.96 44.92 -48.06
N MET A 767 30.10 44.16 -48.74
CA MET A 767 30.52 43.19 -49.78
C MET A 767 30.28 43.68 -51.22
N GLN A 768 30.21 44.99 -51.43
CA GLN A 768 30.04 45.59 -52.77
C GLN A 768 31.12 46.63 -53.11
N ASP A 769 32.38 46.42 -52.72
CA ASP A 769 33.51 47.13 -53.34
C ASP A 769 34.83 46.36 -53.17
N GLY A 770 35.64 46.29 -54.23
CA GLY A 770 37.09 45.99 -54.12
C GLY A 770 37.64 44.64 -54.62
N SER A 771 37.77 44.52 -55.94
CA SER A 771 38.96 44.09 -56.72
C SER A 771 39.70 42.74 -56.49
N GLU A 772 39.93 42.11 -57.64
CA GLU A 772 40.88 41.06 -58.05
C GLU A 772 42.26 41.06 -57.35
N ASP A 773 42.74 39.88 -56.91
CA ASP A 773 44.03 39.32 -57.37
C ASP A 773 44.33 37.89 -56.87
N GLU A 774 45.25 37.26 -57.59
CA GLU A 774 45.56 35.85 -57.78
C GLU A 774 46.27 35.02 -56.66
N LEU A 775 46.07 33.69 -56.79
CA LEU A 775 46.97 32.55 -56.51
C LEU A 775 47.66 32.39 -55.14
N THR A 776 47.41 31.25 -54.49
CA THR A 776 48.30 30.07 -54.54
C THR A 776 47.72 28.88 -53.75
N SER A 777 47.72 27.70 -54.37
CA SER A 777 47.52 26.39 -53.73
C SER A 777 48.88 25.75 -53.43
N PRO A 778 48.99 24.67 -52.61
CA PRO A 778 48.79 23.35 -53.22
C PRO A 778 48.33 22.17 -52.29
N ARG A 779 47.74 21.17 -52.97
CA ARG A 779 47.76 19.68 -52.74
C ARG A 779 46.85 19.12 -51.62
N ARG A 780 45.75 18.37 -51.86
CA ARG A 780 45.49 17.14 -52.70
C ARG A 780 46.46 15.98 -52.35
N ALA A 781 46.10 14.70 -52.20
CA ALA A 781 44.89 13.94 -52.54
C ALA A 781 45.00 12.50 -51.96
N GLY A 782 43.87 11.80 -51.89
CA GLY A 782 43.77 10.33 -51.93
C GLY A 782 42.37 9.97 -52.43
N ALA A 783 42.27 9.60 -53.71
CA ALA A 783 41.02 9.40 -54.46
C ALA A 783 40.93 8.00 -55.07
N LEU A 784 39.70 7.70 -55.54
CA LEU A 784 39.23 6.74 -56.56
C LEU A 784 38.41 5.55 -56.01
N ALA A 785 37.25 5.16 -56.57
CA ALA A 785 36.70 5.43 -57.90
C ALA A 785 35.16 5.42 -57.94
N ASP A 786 34.66 6.11 -58.97
CA ASP A 786 33.28 6.41 -59.37
C ASP A 786 32.75 5.38 -60.41
N LYS A 787 31.42 5.27 -60.55
CA LYS A 787 30.73 5.03 -61.84
C LYS A 787 29.21 5.28 -61.75
N SER A 788 28.79 6.31 -62.51
CA SER A 788 27.58 6.49 -63.32
C SER A 788 26.21 6.83 -62.67
N GLY A 789 25.77 8.08 -62.84
CA GLY A 789 24.90 8.40 -64.01
C GLY A 789 23.43 8.83 -63.85
N SER A 790 23.15 9.96 -63.17
CA SER A 790 22.17 11.03 -63.60
C SER A 790 20.63 10.80 -63.46
N PRO A 791 19.76 11.84 -63.47
CA PRO A 791 18.92 12.23 -62.33
C PRO A 791 17.40 12.19 -62.59
N VAL A 792 16.56 12.12 -61.55
CA VAL A 792 15.09 12.27 -61.69
C VAL A 792 14.52 13.29 -60.71
N ARG A 793 13.78 14.23 -61.30
CA ARG A 793 13.05 15.37 -60.74
C ARG A 793 11.95 14.95 -59.75
N LEU A 794 11.78 15.74 -58.69
CA LEU A 794 10.57 15.77 -57.84
C LEU A 794 9.44 16.57 -58.52
N PRO A 795 8.16 16.18 -58.41
CA PRO A 795 7.03 17.01 -58.77
C PRO A 795 6.45 17.79 -57.56
N PRO A 796 5.74 18.90 -57.80
CA PRO A 796 5.35 19.88 -56.79
C PRO A 796 3.98 19.61 -56.14
N VAL A 797 3.82 20.29 -55.01
CA VAL A 797 2.65 20.42 -54.13
C VAL A 797 1.39 20.90 -54.87
N GLY A 798 0.25 20.27 -54.59
CA GLY A 798 -1.07 20.67 -55.08
C GLY A 798 -2.08 20.79 -53.95
N ASN A 799 -2.49 22.04 -53.67
CA ASN A 799 -3.67 22.41 -52.87
C ASN A 799 -4.95 21.83 -53.47
N PHE A 800 -5.79 21.14 -52.68
CA PHE A 800 -7.24 21.12 -52.96
C PHE A 800 -8.07 21.08 -51.68
N ALA A 801 -8.94 22.09 -51.60
CA ALA A 801 -9.99 22.28 -50.62
C ALA A 801 -11.17 21.29 -50.81
N ILE A 802 -11.97 21.26 -49.76
CA ILE A 802 -13.14 20.45 -49.45
C ILE A 802 -14.26 20.54 -50.52
N SER A 803 -14.95 19.42 -50.76
CA SER A 803 -16.33 19.40 -51.26
C SER A 803 -17.18 18.38 -50.46
N PRO A 804 -18.45 18.69 -50.13
CA PRO A 804 -19.26 17.87 -49.23
C PRO A 804 -20.23 16.94 -49.97
N LYS A 805 -20.60 15.85 -49.26
CA LYS A 805 -21.90 15.11 -49.24
C LYS A 805 -21.91 13.64 -49.70
N LYS A 806 -22.46 12.84 -48.77
CA LYS A 806 -23.47 11.76 -48.90
C LYS A 806 -23.04 10.46 -49.61
N ARG A 807 -22.99 9.37 -48.85
CA ARG A 807 -24.17 8.57 -48.47
C ARG A 807 -23.90 7.77 -47.21
#